data_AF-A0A7D5R6P8-F1
#
_entry.id   AF-A0A7D5R6P8-F1
#
_cell.length_a   1.000
_cell.length_b   1.000
_cell.length_c   1.000
_cell.angle_alpha   90.00
_cell.angle_beta   90.00
_cell.angle_gamma   90.00
#
_symmetry.space_group_name_H-M   'P 1'
#
loop_
_entity.id
_entity.type
_entity.pdbx_description
1 polymer ?
#
loop_
_entity_poly.entity_id
_entity_poly.type
_entity_poly.pdbx_seq_one_letter_code
_entity_poly.pdbx_strand_id
1 'polypeptide(L)'
;MRKIAYLLFFGLLLTFSIQQAAAIPSTDLRVIVIDPEAGGLGGSLTFSVVPSNNNISQINNVGALSGAERIAVFGGNAYVANVDKISRINLNAQGQPNPSLPSNNVEDITGAIFLSLTGIALDSNGMIYVADAIDNQIYSVNPAGAPSANNSLVSINTTFLAIRDITIDNNVLYILDTAAENGEGAIYKVDLTMPPLPLGYDAILVYSGISSESLAATNGMVVHNNEIFVSGTFSFGPGIIKINANSPYPAVEFSDNTNGELSFPFGLAIDTTGNDLYVSDNILDSPDLPSIYRFSLANTPSQPVLVTNNLLVAPAGLATLVISAPPADTQLTITKSVNATTALPGQGLLYTITATNIGPDPATSVRIHDFFPSVGTSKVESYLNQTNQLSFTAEVHDVSASTVIQTGHCERQNADLYIVICNSFGTLDAGDYVLVKLEGIISPGAQGALVNTAVVENFGTSAKATVQTDVNPSVVFSSVTKTSTPSTITAGSGSIDYIITVDNHGQDSANADGVIITDTLPNGVSSISITSEPSPNSCQILPQPNNPNQLRCGPYTISNNDLLEIHYTADVGPSSKNPLINEVNVTCANCAATQSTSTSTTILTESDLWLQKQVDKTSVIAGQDFLLYTITVTNDGPSDADHVIITDNLPSGVTFNVSASSPECSFDSQNNNAICYLTNPISPGESHVVTMNVTVNSSTTGTLPNTATVTSDSTDPNQANNQASTDPVDVISITDLSLSKTGPINTVAGRTITYNLSVTNHGPSDAVHVKVQDELPTGLTFIPYSAPNSLSDPNCQFSLGLVVCDFGNMQAGTTQTKSIQAQIALTVIGTIHNTAEVFTDTDDQNPDNNTAMLDTIVAAPFCGRAESDFANVIYGTEGKDNIKGTNQDDLIFGLGGDDKISGKDGNDCIIGGDGNDKIWSGKGNDGIEGNIGNDYLYGQDGNDTITGGDGDDKIWGGKGNDALDGNGGKDQIHGQQGIDTITGGDGDDKIWGGQDNDTINAGTGNDRVNANQGEDNVIGGDGNDWINAGIGNDVINAGLGDDKIFGMQGNDNLFGEAGDDIIHGGQGNDLLNGGPNNDQCNGAQGTNTFVDCESQKPMKEENEEAEEEEEHEDNDSHENDKDNKDKKKN
;
A
#
# COMPACT_ATOMS: atom_id res chain seq x y z
N MET A 1 7.14 -31.94 -51.41
CA MET A 1 8.57 -31.53 -51.52
C MET A 1 8.68 -30.19 -50.81
N ARG A 2 9.58 -29.89 -49.86
CA ARG A 2 10.65 -30.61 -49.11
C ARG A 2 10.42 -30.27 -47.60
N LYS A 3 10.74 -31.04 -46.54
CA LYS A 3 12.03 -31.59 -46.01
C LYS A 3 13.12 -30.50 -45.83
N ILE A 4 14.00 -30.48 -44.82
CA ILE A 4 14.56 -31.49 -43.85
C ILE A 4 14.65 -30.81 -42.43
N ALA A 5 14.49 -31.38 -41.23
CA ALA A 5 14.35 -32.75 -40.66
C ALA A 5 15.62 -33.48 -40.11
N TYR A 6 16.05 -33.17 -38.86
CA TYR A 6 17.04 -33.89 -38.02
C TYR A 6 16.45 -34.14 -36.61
N LEU A 7 16.59 -35.26 -35.85
CA LEU A 7 17.55 -36.38 -35.69
C LEU A 7 18.85 -36.07 -34.91
N LEU A 8 19.36 -36.91 -33.98
CA LEU A 8 18.83 -38.01 -33.12
C LEU A 8 19.95 -38.55 -32.17
N PHE A 9 19.58 -39.31 -31.11
CA PHE A 9 20.42 -40.32 -30.38
C PHE A 9 21.66 -39.85 -29.54
N PHE A 10 22.28 -40.63 -28.62
CA PHE A 10 22.12 -42.03 -28.12
C PHE A 10 22.67 -42.20 -26.66
N GLY A 11 22.20 -43.19 -25.88
CA GLY A 11 22.79 -43.66 -24.59
C GLY A 11 21.73 -44.02 -23.53
N LEU A 12 21.25 -45.25 -23.24
CA LEU A 12 21.80 -46.64 -23.22
C LEU A 12 22.79 -46.91 -22.05
N LEU A 13 22.66 -47.96 -21.20
CA LEU A 13 21.67 -49.07 -21.06
C LEU A 13 21.94 -49.90 -19.74
N LEU A 14 21.05 -50.86 -19.39
CA LEU A 14 21.23 -52.03 -18.47
C LEU A 14 21.20 -51.77 -16.94
N THR A 15 20.61 -52.60 -16.05
CA THR A 15 19.69 -53.77 -16.23
C THR A 15 18.76 -54.03 -15.04
N PHE A 16 17.60 -54.64 -15.35
CA PHE A 16 16.58 -55.25 -14.49
C PHE A 16 17.04 -56.13 -13.30
N SER A 17 16.17 -56.20 -12.29
CA SER A 17 15.67 -57.47 -11.71
C SER A 17 14.20 -57.34 -11.31
N ILE A 18 13.48 -58.46 -11.18
CA ILE A 18 12.01 -58.51 -11.24
C ILE A 18 11.43 -59.03 -9.92
N GLN A 19 10.45 -58.32 -9.33
CA GLN A 19 9.25 -58.95 -8.75
C GLN A 19 8.13 -57.94 -8.45
N GLN A 20 6.88 -58.40 -8.65
CA GLN A 20 5.61 -57.78 -8.27
C GLN A 20 5.49 -56.25 -8.42
N ALA A 21 4.99 -55.83 -9.58
CA ALA A 21 3.99 -54.77 -9.56
C ALA A 21 2.79 -55.27 -8.73
N ALA A 22 2.43 -54.56 -7.66
CA ALA A 22 1.17 -54.80 -6.98
C ALA A 22 0.00 -54.58 -7.97
N ALA A 23 -1.12 -55.27 -7.75
CA ALA A 23 -2.21 -55.28 -8.71
C ALA A 23 -2.72 -53.86 -9.02
N ILE A 24 -2.82 -53.53 -10.31
CA ILE A 24 -3.51 -52.33 -10.79
C ILE A 24 -4.96 -52.41 -10.27
N PRO A 25 -5.42 -51.46 -9.43
CA PRO A 25 -6.83 -51.39 -9.04
C PRO A 25 -7.67 -51.16 -10.31
N SER A 26 -8.83 -51.81 -10.40
CA SER A 26 -9.60 -51.85 -11.65
C SER A 26 -10.06 -50.47 -12.10
N THR A 27 -10.09 -50.26 -13.42
CA THR A 27 -10.66 -49.10 -14.12
C THR A 27 -12.20 -49.08 -14.04
N ASP A 28 -12.76 -49.46 -12.90
CA ASP A 28 -14.18 -49.76 -12.73
C ASP A 28 -14.57 -49.74 -11.24
N LEU A 29 -14.93 -48.57 -10.72
CA LEU A 29 -15.77 -48.28 -9.53
C LEU A 29 -16.03 -46.76 -9.47
N ARG A 30 -17.23 -46.16 -9.32
CA ARG A 30 -18.61 -46.52 -8.91
C ARG A 30 -18.92 -46.42 -7.39
N VAL A 31 -20.13 -45.91 -7.09
CA VAL A 31 -20.88 -45.78 -5.81
C VAL A 31 -20.85 -44.39 -5.14
N ILE A 32 -21.97 -43.78 -4.68
CA ILE A 32 -23.42 -43.93 -4.98
C ILE A 32 -24.21 -42.68 -4.49
N VAL A 33 -25.53 -42.64 -4.71
CA VAL A 33 -26.53 -41.62 -4.30
C VAL A 33 -26.74 -41.56 -2.77
N ILE A 34 -27.13 -40.39 -2.25
CA ILE A 34 -27.62 -40.17 -0.87
C ILE A 34 -29.14 -40.37 -0.83
N ASP A 35 -29.64 -41.09 0.18
CA ASP A 35 -31.08 -41.25 0.47
C ASP A 35 -31.52 -40.26 1.57
N PRO A 36 -32.46 -39.32 1.31
CA PRO A 36 -32.96 -38.37 2.31
C PRO A 36 -34.18 -38.85 3.12
N GLU A 37 -34.77 -40.03 2.87
CA GLU A 37 -35.97 -40.52 3.57
C GLU A 37 -35.68 -41.02 5.02
N ALA A 38 -35.08 -40.15 5.82
CA ALA A 38 -34.85 -40.33 7.25
C ALA A 38 -34.94 -39.00 8.01
N GLY A 39 -36.10 -38.35 7.94
CA GLY A 39 -36.39 -37.20 8.79
C GLY A 39 -36.21 -37.56 10.28
N GLY A 40 -35.48 -36.72 11.02
CA GLY A 40 -35.35 -36.82 12.48
C GLY A 40 -34.45 -37.95 13.01
N LEU A 41 -33.17 -37.63 13.26
CA LEU A 41 -32.27 -38.31 14.19
C LEU A 41 -32.09 -39.84 14.02
N GLY A 42 -31.22 -40.25 13.08
CA GLY A 42 -30.54 -41.55 13.18
C GLY A 42 -30.64 -42.52 11.99
N GLY A 43 -30.88 -42.02 10.77
CA GLY A 43 -30.84 -42.84 9.55
C GLY A 43 -29.50 -43.54 9.28
N SER A 44 -29.54 -44.63 8.52
CA SER A 44 -28.34 -45.40 8.13
C SER A 44 -28.20 -45.48 6.61
N LEU A 45 -27.12 -44.89 6.08
CA LEU A 45 -26.76 -45.02 4.67
C LEU A 45 -26.53 -46.49 4.28
N THR A 46 -26.76 -46.83 3.02
CA THR A 46 -26.39 -48.12 2.43
C THR A 46 -25.65 -47.94 1.10
N PHE A 47 -24.67 -48.83 0.85
CA PHE A 47 -23.80 -48.78 -0.33
C PHE A 47 -24.05 -50.03 -1.19
N SER A 48 -24.08 -49.88 -2.52
CA SER A 48 -24.20 -51.01 -3.44
C SER A 48 -23.28 -50.87 -4.64
N VAL A 49 -22.20 -51.65 -4.64
CA VAL A 49 -21.23 -51.70 -5.75
C VAL A 49 -21.78 -52.58 -6.87
N VAL A 50 -21.78 -52.04 -8.09
CA VAL A 50 -22.16 -52.75 -9.33
C VAL A 50 -20.91 -53.11 -10.12
N PRO A 51 -20.44 -54.38 -10.10
CA PRO A 51 -19.29 -54.79 -10.89
C PRO A 51 -19.60 -54.83 -12.40
N SER A 52 -18.56 -54.93 -13.22
CA SER A 52 -18.61 -54.97 -14.69
C SER A 52 -19.35 -56.17 -15.33
N ASN A 53 -20.05 -56.98 -14.52
CA ASN A 53 -20.82 -58.15 -14.93
C ASN A 53 -22.34 -58.02 -14.65
N ASN A 54 -22.83 -56.82 -14.32
CA ASN A 54 -24.23 -56.49 -14.01
C ASN A 54 -24.88 -57.24 -12.83
N ASN A 55 -24.13 -58.01 -12.03
CA ASN A 55 -24.67 -58.58 -10.78
C ASN A 55 -24.57 -57.56 -9.64
N ILE A 56 -25.68 -56.87 -9.35
CA ILE A 56 -25.81 -55.98 -8.19
C ILE A 56 -25.63 -56.80 -6.90
N SER A 57 -24.81 -56.29 -5.97
CA SER A 57 -24.72 -56.82 -4.61
C SER A 57 -24.96 -55.70 -3.59
N GLN A 58 -25.94 -55.90 -2.70
CA GLN A 58 -26.13 -55.05 -1.53
C GLN A 58 -25.04 -55.36 -0.50
N ILE A 59 -24.50 -54.32 0.14
CA ILE A 59 -23.39 -54.46 1.10
C ILE A 59 -23.85 -53.99 2.48
N ASN A 60 -24.53 -54.88 3.18
CA ASN A 60 -25.03 -54.65 4.53
C ASN A 60 -23.88 -54.77 5.55
N ASN A 61 -23.06 -53.72 5.70
CA ASN A 61 -22.14 -53.51 6.84
C ASN A 61 -21.49 -52.11 6.81
N VAL A 62 -22.30 -51.08 6.99
CA VAL A 62 -21.89 -49.71 7.35
C VAL A 62 -22.75 -49.25 8.52
N GLY A 63 -22.14 -48.57 9.49
CA GLY A 63 -22.85 -47.97 10.61
C GLY A 63 -23.63 -46.72 10.19
N ALA A 64 -24.55 -46.29 11.05
CA ALA A 64 -25.35 -45.10 10.81
C ALA A 64 -24.47 -43.85 10.66
N LEU A 65 -24.70 -43.10 9.58
CA LEU A 65 -24.01 -41.86 9.23
C LEU A 65 -25.05 -40.74 9.23
N SER A 66 -25.25 -40.11 10.39
CA SER A 66 -26.21 -39.02 10.55
C SER A 66 -25.68 -37.72 9.92
N GLY A 67 -26.55 -37.00 9.19
CA GLY A 67 -26.25 -35.67 8.66
C GLY A 67 -24.99 -35.61 7.78
N ALA A 68 -24.87 -36.50 6.80
CA ALA A 68 -23.81 -36.47 5.80
C ALA A 68 -24.11 -35.41 4.73
N GLU A 69 -23.27 -34.37 4.61
CA GLU A 69 -23.49 -33.24 3.71
C GLU A 69 -22.65 -33.28 2.42
N ARG A 70 -21.43 -33.84 2.49
CA ARG A 70 -20.52 -34.00 1.34
C ARG A 70 -19.70 -35.29 1.46
N ILE A 71 -19.21 -35.78 0.33
CA ILE A 71 -18.36 -36.98 0.24
C ILE A 71 -17.23 -36.76 -0.77
N ALA A 72 -16.03 -37.23 -0.45
CA ALA A 72 -14.88 -37.23 -1.35
C ALA A 72 -14.06 -38.53 -1.18
N VAL A 73 -13.29 -38.93 -2.20
CA VAL A 73 -12.70 -40.28 -2.29
C VAL A 73 -11.21 -40.20 -2.63
N PHE A 74 -10.36 -40.86 -1.85
CA PHE A 74 -8.90 -40.94 -2.10
C PHE A 74 -8.30 -42.24 -1.57
N GLY A 75 -7.30 -42.77 -2.30
CA GLY A 75 -6.47 -43.89 -1.83
C GLY A 75 -7.22 -45.20 -1.56
N GLY A 76 -8.42 -45.36 -2.11
CA GLY A 76 -9.30 -46.51 -1.82
C GLY A 76 -10.15 -46.37 -0.56
N ASN A 77 -10.30 -45.16 0.00
CA ASN A 77 -11.24 -44.85 1.08
C ASN A 77 -12.16 -43.70 0.65
N ALA A 78 -13.38 -43.68 1.19
CA ALA A 78 -14.27 -42.54 1.09
C ALA A 78 -14.27 -41.76 2.42
N TYR A 79 -14.33 -40.44 2.34
CA TYR A 79 -14.39 -39.52 3.47
C TYR A 79 -15.69 -38.74 3.38
N VAL A 80 -16.48 -38.77 4.43
CA VAL A 80 -17.78 -38.11 4.54
C VAL A 80 -17.64 -36.94 5.49
N ALA A 81 -17.98 -35.74 5.04
CA ALA A 81 -18.26 -34.62 5.91
C ALA A 81 -19.67 -34.80 6.47
N ASN A 82 -19.76 -35.08 7.77
CA ASN A 82 -20.96 -34.92 8.56
C ASN A 82 -21.02 -33.47 9.07
N VAL A 83 -22.20 -32.97 9.47
CA VAL A 83 -22.40 -31.61 10.01
C VAL A 83 -21.28 -31.17 10.97
N ASP A 84 -20.88 -32.04 11.90
CA ASP A 84 -19.96 -31.76 13.01
C ASP A 84 -18.58 -32.45 12.91
N LYS A 85 -18.33 -33.30 11.92
CA LYS A 85 -17.17 -34.22 11.90
C LYS A 85 -16.84 -34.86 10.54
N ILE A 86 -15.68 -35.51 10.45
CA ILE A 86 -15.29 -36.31 9.28
C ILE A 86 -15.28 -37.81 9.63
N SER A 87 -15.99 -38.61 8.83
CA SER A 87 -16.04 -40.07 8.94
C SER A 87 -15.34 -40.73 7.75
N ARG A 88 -14.37 -41.62 7.99
CA ARG A 88 -13.73 -42.45 6.95
C ARG A 88 -14.50 -43.77 6.79
N ILE A 89 -14.78 -44.16 5.55
CA ILE A 89 -15.34 -45.46 5.18
C ILE A 89 -14.20 -46.29 4.58
N ASN A 90 -13.83 -47.36 5.28
CA ASN A 90 -12.71 -48.22 4.89
C ASN A 90 -13.16 -49.21 3.81
N LEU A 91 -12.68 -49.03 2.57
CA LEU A 91 -13.03 -49.90 1.44
C LEU A 91 -11.88 -50.89 1.10
N ASN A 92 -12.20 -51.92 0.30
CA ASN A 92 -11.24 -52.90 -0.19
C ASN A 92 -10.70 -52.54 -1.60
N ALA A 93 -9.88 -53.42 -2.18
CA ALA A 93 -9.32 -53.22 -3.54
C ALA A 93 -10.36 -53.31 -4.69
N GLN A 94 -11.63 -53.56 -4.36
CA GLN A 94 -12.80 -53.50 -5.23
C GLN A 94 -13.79 -52.43 -4.73
N GLY A 95 -13.32 -51.48 -3.90
CA GLY A 95 -14.04 -50.39 -3.23
C GLY A 95 -15.35 -50.78 -2.54
N GLN A 96 -15.50 -52.04 -2.15
CA GLN A 96 -16.57 -52.47 -1.25
C GLN A 96 -16.12 -52.25 0.21
N PRO A 97 -17.01 -51.80 1.12
CA PRO A 97 -16.74 -51.77 2.56
C PRO A 97 -16.06 -53.04 3.05
N ASN A 98 -14.90 -52.91 3.71
CA ASN A 98 -13.94 -54.01 3.84
C ASN A 98 -14.46 -55.19 4.70
N PRO A 99 -14.75 -56.37 4.12
CA PRO A 99 -15.40 -57.47 4.84
C PRO A 99 -14.48 -58.18 5.85
N SER A 100 -13.21 -57.77 6.01
CA SER A 100 -12.33 -58.27 7.06
C SER A 100 -12.39 -57.48 8.38
N LEU A 101 -13.18 -56.40 8.45
CA LEU A 101 -13.37 -55.60 9.67
C LEU A 101 -14.66 -55.98 10.42
N PRO A 102 -14.72 -55.93 11.77
CA PRO A 102 -15.90 -56.39 12.51
C PRO A 102 -16.98 -55.31 12.63
N SER A 103 -18.20 -55.63 12.17
CA SER A 103 -19.48 -54.95 12.48
C SER A 103 -19.66 -53.46 12.10
N ASN A 104 -18.60 -52.69 11.82
CA ASN A 104 -18.73 -51.35 11.24
C ASN A 104 -17.50 -51.03 10.38
N ASN A 105 -17.72 -50.57 9.14
CA ASN A 105 -16.67 -50.08 8.23
C ASN A 105 -16.49 -48.56 8.27
N VAL A 106 -17.35 -47.84 9.01
CA VAL A 106 -17.28 -46.40 9.24
C VAL A 106 -16.45 -46.11 10.49
N GLU A 107 -15.48 -45.22 10.36
CA GLU A 107 -14.50 -44.85 11.38
C GLU A 107 -14.52 -43.32 11.54
N ASP A 108 -14.81 -42.85 12.74
CA ASP A 108 -14.81 -41.42 13.07
C ASP A 108 -13.37 -40.95 13.26
N ILE A 109 -12.87 -40.08 12.37
CA ILE A 109 -11.44 -39.69 12.32
C ILE A 109 -11.15 -38.32 12.95
N THR A 110 -12.19 -37.57 13.34
CA THR A 110 -12.05 -36.26 14.02
C THR A 110 -12.78 -36.18 15.35
N GLY A 111 -13.88 -36.90 15.53
CA GLY A 111 -14.92 -36.57 16.51
C GLY A 111 -15.70 -35.32 16.11
N ALA A 112 -16.76 -35.03 16.88
CA ALA A 112 -17.55 -33.81 16.77
C ALA A 112 -16.72 -32.59 17.22
N ILE A 113 -16.10 -31.90 16.26
CA ILE A 113 -15.20 -30.75 16.49
C ILE A 113 -15.50 -29.55 15.58
N PHE A 114 -16.35 -29.73 14.58
CA PHE A 114 -16.82 -28.68 13.68
C PHE A 114 -18.26 -28.28 14.04
N LEU A 115 -18.72 -27.16 13.51
CA LEU A 115 -20.00 -26.52 13.80
C LEU A 115 -20.98 -26.68 12.63
N SER A 116 -20.55 -26.48 11.37
CA SER A 116 -21.31 -26.89 10.17
C SER A 116 -20.41 -27.05 8.93
N LEU A 117 -20.05 -28.29 8.57
CA LEU A 117 -19.19 -28.57 7.41
C LEU A 117 -19.93 -28.47 6.05
N THR A 118 -19.71 -27.39 5.30
CA THR A 118 -20.35 -27.16 3.99
C THR A 118 -19.59 -27.75 2.79
N GLY A 119 -18.27 -27.97 2.91
CA GLY A 119 -17.42 -28.42 1.81
C GLY A 119 -16.26 -29.32 2.24
N ILE A 120 -15.83 -30.22 1.34
CA ILE A 120 -14.69 -31.14 1.54
C ILE A 120 -13.94 -31.38 0.22
N ALA A 121 -12.62 -31.23 0.25
CA ALA A 121 -11.72 -31.48 -0.87
C ALA A 121 -10.47 -32.28 -0.42
N LEU A 122 -9.77 -32.93 -1.35
CA LEU A 122 -8.52 -33.66 -1.06
C LEU A 122 -7.43 -33.31 -2.08
N ASP A 123 -6.18 -33.21 -1.63
CA ASP A 123 -5.01 -32.97 -2.50
C ASP A 123 -4.44 -34.28 -3.11
N SER A 124 -3.40 -34.16 -3.94
CA SER A 124 -2.72 -35.31 -4.55
C SER A 124 -2.07 -36.27 -3.54
N ASN A 125 -1.91 -35.85 -2.28
CA ASN A 125 -1.26 -36.59 -1.20
C ASN A 125 -2.29 -37.25 -0.26
N GLY A 126 -3.57 -36.90 -0.39
CA GLY A 126 -4.67 -37.37 0.44
C GLY A 126 -4.92 -36.52 1.70
N MET A 127 -4.29 -35.36 1.83
CA MET A 127 -4.65 -34.39 2.85
C MET A 127 -6.07 -33.89 2.59
N ILE A 128 -6.90 -33.91 3.64
CA ILE A 128 -8.29 -33.49 3.58
C ILE A 128 -8.36 -32.02 3.93
N TYR A 129 -9.14 -31.25 3.17
CA TYR A 129 -9.48 -29.87 3.44
C TYR A 129 -10.99 -29.81 3.65
N VAL A 130 -11.44 -29.16 4.73
CA VAL A 130 -12.88 -28.93 4.99
C VAL A 130 -13.14 -27.46 5.28
N ALA A 131 -14.32 -26.98 4.88
CA ALA A 131 -14.82 -25.66 5.21
C ALA A 131 -15.93 -25.75 6.26
N ASP A 132 -15.86 -24.91 7.30
CA ASP A 132 -16.91 -24.75 8.31
C ASP A 132 -17.57 -23.38 8.12
N ALA A 133 -18.91 -23.37 7.96
CA ALA A 133 -19.67 -22.17 7.64
C ALA A 133 -20.23 -21.41 8.86
N ILE A 134 -19.92 -21.84 10.09
CA ILE A 134 -20.32 -21.12 11.31
C ILE A 134 -19.16 -20.29 11.88
N ASP A 135 -17.92 -20.77 11.76
CA ASP A 135 -16.72 -19.97 12.07
C ASP A 135 -16.04 -19.39 10.81
N ASN A 136 -16.51 -19.76 9.62
CA ASN A 136 -15.98 -19.36 8.31
C ASN A 136 -14.47 -19.66 8.15
N GLN A 137 -14.02 -20.81 8.65
CA GLN A 137 -12.64 -21.25 8.51
C GLN A 137 -12.50 -22.45 7.56
N ILE A 138 -11.26 -22.66 7.10
CA ILE A 138 -10.86 -23.86 6.37
C ILE A 138 -9.80 -24.58 7.17
N TYR A 139 -9.97 -25.90 7.32
CA TYR A 139 -9.15 -26.76 8.15
C TYR A 139 -8.52 -27.91 7.35
N SER A 140 -7.22 -28.13 7.52
CA SER A 140 -6.52 -29.30 6.99
C SER A 140 -6.55 -30.47 7.99
N VAL A 141 -7.06 -31.63 7.58
CA VAL A 141 -7.13 -32.86 8.38
C VAL A 141 -6.30 -33.97 7.73
N ASN A 142 -5.47 -34.66 8.52
CA ASN A 142 -4.68 -35.78 8.05
C ASN A 142 -5.52 -37.08 8.05
N PRO A 143 -5.60 -37.83 6.94
CA PRO A 143 -6.47 -39.01 6.80
C PRO A 143 -6.10 -40.19 7.72
N ALA A 144 -4.90 -40.21 8.31
CA ALA A 144 -4.40 -41.26 9.18
C ALA A 144 -4.72 -41.04 10.68
N GLY A 145 -5.67 -40.14 10.99
CA GLY A 145 -5.97 -39.69 12.34
C GLY A 145 -6.33 -40.79 13.35
N ALA A 146 -5.58 -40.81 14.46
CA ALA A 146 -6.04 -41.33 15.74
C ALA A 146 -5.99 -40.18 16.76
N PRO A 147 -6.92 -40.09 17.73
CA PRO A 147 -7.05 -38.91 18.58
C PRO A 147 -5.83 -38.76 19.52
N SER A 148 -4.99 -37.77 19.24
CA SER A 148 -3.88 -37.35 20.11
C SER A 148 -3.95 -35.84 20.33
N ALA A 149 -3.87 -35.43 21.59
CA ALA A 149 -4.28 -34.10 22.06
C ALA A 149 -3.23 -32.98 21.79
N ASN A 150 -2.74 -32.88 20.55
CA ASN A 150 -1.83 -31.81 20.09
C ASN A 150 -1.87 -31.56 18.58
N ASN A 151 -2.81 -32.14 17.82
CA ASN A 151 -3.04 -31.73 16.44
C ASN A 151 -3.80 -30.39 16.44
N SER A 152 -3.06 -29.28 16.42
CA SER A 152 -3.63 -27.97 16.14
C SER A 152 -4.35 -28.01 14.79
N LEU A 153 -5.65 -27.71 14.79
CA LEU A 153 -6.38 -27.34 13.58
C LEU A 153 -5.69 -26.09 13.01
N VAL A 154 -4.95 -26.26 11.92
CA VAL A 154 -4.37 -25.14 11.19
C VAL A 154 -5.50 -24.52 10.38
N SER A 155 -6.10 -23.44 10.89
CA SER A 155 -6.90 -22.58 10.01
C SER A 155 -5.96 -21.97 8.97
N ILE A 156 -6.40 -21.95 7.73
CA ILE A 156 -5.64 -21.31 6.64
C ILE A 156 -6.03 -19.83 6.48
N ASN A 157 -7.08 -19.34 7.13
CA ASN A 157 -7.51 -17.94 7.08
C ASN A 157 -7.93 -17.41 8.48
N THR A 158 -8.40 -16.17 8.52
CA THR A 158 -9.25 -15.61 9.58
C THR A 158 -10.48 -14.86 9.06
N THR A 159 -10.56 -14.55 7.75
CA THR A 159 -11.62 -13.69 7.17
C THR A 159 -12.20 -14.25 5.86
N PHE A 160 -13.28 -15.01 6.00
CA PHE A 160 -14.33 -15.29 5.00
C PHE A 160 -15.67 -14.97 5.69
N LEU A 161 -16.77 -14.68 4.96
CA LEU A 161 -18.06 -14.37 5.62
C LEU A 161 -19.21 -15.36 5.30
N ALA A 162 -19.17 -16.09 4.18
CA ALA A 162 -20.13 -17.17 3.91
C ALA A 162 -19.56 -18.26 2.96
N ILE A 163 -18.69 -19.15 3.48
CA ILE A 163 -18.11 -20.24 2.67
C ILE A 163 -19.19 -21.26 2.26
N ARG A 164 -19.46 -21.35 0.96
CA ARG A 164 -20.53 -22.17 0.38
C ARG A 164 -20.06 -23.53 -0.11
N ASP A 165 -18.88 -23.59 -0.72
CA ASP A 165 -18.30 -24.81 -1.29
C ASP A 165 -16.77 -24.69 -1.46
N ILE A 166 -16.06 -25.82 -1.52
CA ILE A 166 -14.61 -25.87 -1.79
C ILE A 166 -14.25 -27.03 -2.72
N THR A 167 -13.26 -26.84 -3.59
CA THR A 167 -12.78 -27.89 -4.50
C THR A 167 -11.29 -27.76 -4.79
N ILE A 168 -10.63 -28.83 -5.24
CA ILE A 168 -9.19 -28.84 -5.57
C ILE A 168 -8.98 -29.34 -7.00
N ASP A 169 -8.20 -28.59 -7.79
CA ASP A 169 -7.64 -29.04 -9.06
C ASP A 169 -6.12 -28.79 -9.05
N ASN A 170 -5.33 -29.78 -9.48
CA ASN A 170 -3.86 -29.68 -9.58
C ASN A 170 -3.13 -29.12 -8.32
N ASN A 171 -3.57 -29.51 -7.11
CA ASN A 171 -3.11 -28.99 -5.80
C ASN A 171 -3.32 -27.47 -5.58
N VAL A 172 -4.22 -26.86 -6.35
CA VAL A 172 -4.80 -25.55 -6.04
C VAL A 172 -6.17 -25.77 -5.42
N LEU A 173 -6.37 -25.23 -4.21
CA LEU A 173 -7.67 -25.14 -3.55
C LEU A 173 -8.40 -23.90 -4.04
N TYR A 174 -9.66 -24.07 -4.45
CA TYR A 174 -10.58 -23.02 -4.85
C TYR A 174 -11.71 -22.94 -3.83
N ILE A 175 -12.08 -21.71 -3.44
CA ILE A 175 -12.99 -21.43 -2.34
C ILE A 175 -14.09 -20.51 -2.84
N LEU A 176 -15.35 -20.92 -2.70
CA LEU A 176 -16.53 -20.12 -3.03
C LEU A 176 -17.05 -19.43 -1.77
N ASP A 177 -16.79 -18.13 -1.64
CA ASP A 177 -17.42 -17.28 -0.61
C ASP A 177 -18.62 -16.55 -1.23
N THR A 178 -19.80 -16.75 -0.65
CA THR A 178 -21.05 -16.16 -1.14
C THR A 178 -21.33 -14.77 -0.57
N ALA A 179 -20.49 -14.29 0.36
CA ALA A 179 -20.52 -12.91 0.86
C ALA A 179 -19.10 -12.44 1.25
N ALA A 180 -18.44 -11.67 0.38
CA ALA A 180 -17.26 -10.89 0.76
C ALA A 180 -17.66 -9.55 1.40
N GLU A 181 -16.67 -8.78 1.87
CA GLU A 181 -16.86 -7.59 2.73
C GLU A 181 -17.76 -6.48 2.16
N ASN A 182 -17.94 -6.43 0.83
CA ASN A 182 -18.81 -5.47 0.13
C ASN A 182 -20.24 -5.98 -0.15
N GLY A 183 -20.60 -7.20 0.29
CA GLY A 183 -21.85 -7.87 -0.11
C GLY A 183 -21.79 -8.54 -1.49
N GLU A 184 -20.59 -8.68 -2.05
CA GLU A 184 -20.30 -9.27 -3.36
C GLU A 184 -19.76 -10.70 -3.16
N GLY A 185 -20.16 -11.67 -3.99
CA GLY A 185 -19.61 -13.04 -3.88
C GLY A 185 -18.24 -13.15 -4.55
N ALA A 186 -17.37 -14.03 -4.08
CA ALA A 186 -15.99 -14.15 -4.57
C ALA A 186 -15.49 -15.60 -4.69
N ILE A 187 -14.55 -15.84 -5.61
CA ILE A 187 -13.82 -17.10 -5.74
C ILE A 187 -12.33 -16.86 -5.50
N TYR A 188 -11.79 -17.47 -4.44
CA TYR A 188 -10.38 -17.35 -4.04
C TYR A 188 -9.54 -18.52 -4.54
N LYS A 189 -8.23 -18.28 -4.71
CA LYS A 189 -7.24 -19.29 -5.10
C LYS A 189 -6.21 -19.50 -3.98
N VAL A 190 -5.90 -20.76 -3.69
CA VAL A 190 -4.80 -21.13 -2.79
C VAL A 190 -3.90 -22.17 -3.44
N ASP A 191 -2.66 -21.79 -3.77
CA ASP A 191 -1.65 -22.75 -4.23
C ASP A 191 -1.05 -23.48 -3.02
N LEU A 192 -1.36 -24.77 -2.87
CA LEU A 192 -0.92 -25.58 -1.74
C LEU A 192 0.56 -26.02 -1.84
N THR A 193 1.26 -25.67 -2.94
CA THR A 193 2.64 -26.09 -3.20
C THR A 193 3.70 -25.11 -2.68
N MET A 194 3.30 -23.93 -2.19
CA MET A 194 4.20 -22.87 -1.73
C MET A 194 4.20 -22.70 -0.19
N PRO A 195 5.19 -23.26 0.54
CA PRO A 195 5.40 -23.00 1.96
C PRO A 195 6.39 -21.84 2.23
N PRO A 196 6.15 -20.97 3.23
CA PRO A 196 4.90 -20.85 3.99
C PRO A 196 3.76 -20.35 3.11
N LEU A 197 2.54 -20.81 3.39
CA LEU A 197 1.34 -20.34 2.68
C LEU A 197 1.21 -18.82 2.86
N PRO A 198 0.86 -18.07 1.80
CA PRO A 198 0.84 -16.61 1.84
C PRO A 198 -0.20 -16.08 2.83
N LEU A 199 0.16 -15.02 3.55
CA LEU A 199 -0.75 -14.28 4.44
C LEU A 199 -1.64 -13.33 3.63
N GLY A 200 -2.56 -13.92 2.87
CA GLY A 200 -3.48 -13.22 1.98
C GLY A 200 -3.81 -14.06 0.74
N TYR A 201 -5.04 -13.95 0.26
CA TYR A 201 -5.53 -14.66 -0.93
C TYR A 201 -5.97 -13.68 -2.00
N ASP A 202 -5.47 -13.88 -3.22
CA ASP A 202 -6.00 -13.20 -4.39
C ASP A 202 -7.39 -13.78 -4.72
N ALA A 203 -8.42 -12.94 -4.70
CA ALA A 203 -9.69 -13.26 -5.31
C ALA A 203 -9.50 -13.30 -6.83
N ILE A 204 -9.76 -14.45 -7.46
CA ILE A 204 -9.68 -14.59 -8.93
C ILE A 204 -10.83 -13.80 -9.57
N LEU A 205 -11.99 -13.83 -8.93
CA LEU A 205 -13.23 -13.22 -9.38
C LEU A 205 -13.97 -12.67 -8.16
N VAL A 206 -14.37 -11.42 -8.22
CA VAL A 206 -15.30 -10.77 -7.29
C VAL A 206 -16.50 -10.33 -8.13
N TYR A 207 -17.69 -10.80 -7.80
CA TYR A 207 -18.88 -10.63 -8.61
C TYR A 207 -19.82 -9.59 -7.99
N SER A 208 -19.69 -8.36 -8.48
CA SER A 208 -20.49 -7.22 -8.02
C SER A 208 -21.96 -7.36 -8.41
N GLY A 209 -22.86 -7.09 -7.47
CA GLY A 209 -24.32 -7.26 -7.62
C GLY A 209 -25.00 -6.27 -8.58
N ILE A 210 -24.23 -5.59 -9.43
CA ILE A 210 -24.66 -4.59 -10.41
C ILE A 210 -24.63 -5.10 -11.87
N SER A 211 -24.28 -6.37 -12.07
CA SER A 211 -24.47 -7.08 -13.34
C SER A 211 -25.43 -8.26 -13.16
N SER A 212 -25.94 -8.82 -14.26
CA SER A 212 -27.14 -9.67 -14.24
C SER A 212 -26.90 -11.13 -13.82
N GLU A 213 -25.74 -11.45 -13.28
CA GLU A 213 -25.41 -12.72 -12.64
C GLU A 213 -24.89 -12.41 -11.23
N SER A 214 -24.94 -13.35 -10.30
CA SER A 214 -24.34 -13.14 -8.98
C SER A 214 -23.96 -14.46 -8.33
N LEU A 215 -22.77 -14.50 -7.74
CA LEU A 215 -22.30 -15.66 -6.99
C LEU A 215 -23.13 -15.91 -5.72
N ALA A 216 -23.89 -14.93 -5.21
CA ALA A 216 -24.81 -15.13 -4.08
C ALA A 216 -25.97 -16.11 -4.39
N ALA A 217 -26.27 -16.37 -5.66
CA ALA A 217 -27.31 -17.30 -6.10
C ALA A 217 -26.77 -18.71 -6.46
N THR A 218 -25.58 -19.07 -5.98
CA THR A 218 -24.87 -20.30 -6.38
C THR A 218 -24.90 -21.41 -5.33
N ASN A 219 -24.85 -22.65 -5.81
CA ASN A 219 -25.07 -23.86 -5.00
C ASN A 219 -23.86 -24.79 -4.93
N GLY A 220 -23.01 -24.82 -5.95
CA GLY A 220 -21.81 -25.67 -5.97
C GLY A 220 -20.81 -25.29 -7.07
N MET A 221 -19.55 -25.72 -6.89
CA MET A 221 -18.42 -25.36 -7.75
C MET A 221 -17.55 -26.58 -8.07
N VAL A 222 -17.13 -26.72 -9.32
CA VAL A 222 -16.09 -27.69 -9.72
C VAL A 222 -15.08 -27.04 -10.66
N VAL A 223 -13.80 -27.43 -10.54
CA VAL A 223 -12.70 -26.91 -11.37
C VAL A 223 -12.01 -28.06 -12.10
N HIS A 224 -11.65 -27.83 -13.37
CA HIS A 224 -10.86 -28.77 -14.16
C HIS A 224 -10.04 -28.03 -15.22
N ASN A 225 -8.73 -28.26 -15.29
CA ASN A 225 -7.82 -27.68 -16.29
C ASN A 225 -7.87 -26.13 -16.36
N ASN A 226 -7.94 -25.47 -15.20
CA ASN A 226 -8.14 -24.01 -15.05
C ASN A 226 -9.51 -23.49 -15.55
N GLU A 227 -10.48 -24.35 -15.83
CA GLU A 227 -11.87 -23.95 -16.11
C GLU A 227 -12.72 -24.19 -14.86
N ILE A 228 -13.40 -23.14 -14.38
CA ILE A 228 -14.28 -23.16 -13.20
C ILE A 228 -15.72 -23.21 -13.70
N PHE A 229 -16.49 -24.17 -13.20
CA PHE A 229 -17.91 -24.34 -13.48
C PHE A 229 -18.70 -24.10 -12.20
N VAL A 230 -19.71 -23.24 -12.26
CA VAL A 230 -20.50 -22.83 -11.09
C VAL A 230 -21.99 -22.96 -11.42
N SER A 231 -22.75 -23.67 -10.56
CA SER A 231 -24.19 -23.84 -10.69
C SER A 231 -24.95 -22.84 -9.82
N GLY A 232 -26.09 -22.38 -10.32
CA GLY A 232 -26.94 -21.43 -9.60
C GLY A 232 -28.12 -20.94 -10.44
N THR A 233 -28.72 -19.85 -9.99
CA THR A 233 -29.74 -19.10 -10.74
C THR A 233 -29.15 -17.80 -11.25
N PHE A 234 -29.07 -17.65 -12.57
CA PHE A 234 -28.48 -16.51 -13.27
C PHE A 234 -29.57 -15.76 -14.06
N SER A 235 -29.24 -14.70 -14.81
CA SER A 235 -30.24 -13.93 -15.59
C SER A 235 -30.93 -14.72 -16.70
N PHE A 236 -30.33 -15.83 -17.14
CA PHE A 236 -30.94 -16.79 -18.08
C PHE A 236 -31.73 -17.91 -17.37
N GLY A 237 -31.90 -17.84 -16.05
CA GLY A 237 -32.60 -18.82 -15.22
C GLY A 237 -31.64 -19.77 -14.48
N PRO A 238 -32.13 -20.93 -14.00
CA PRO A 238 -31.30 -21.98 -13.43
C PRO A 238 -30.30 -22.48 -14.46
N GLY A 239 -29.02 -22.63 -14.10
CA GLY A 239 -28.01 -23.05 -15.06
C GLY A 239 -26.59 -23.10 -14.53
N ILE A 240 -25.64 -23.03 -15.46
CA ILE A 240 -24.20 -23.18 -15.23
C ILE A 240 -23.44 -22.15 -16.06
N ILE A 241 -22.61 -21.35 -15.38
CA ILE A 241 -21.62 -20.49 -16.02
C ILE A 241 -20.24 -21.17 -16.02
N LYS A 242 -19.43 -20.84 -17.01
CA LYS A 242 -18.03 -21.25 -17.15
C LYS A 242 -17.12 -20.01 -17.11
N ILE A 243 -16.11 -20.07 -16.24
CA ILE A 243 -15.14 -19.02 -15.97
C ILE A 243 -13.74 -19.57 -16.24
N ASN A 244 -12.85 -18.79 -16.86
CA ASN A 244 -11.45 -19.17 -17.04
C ASN A 244 -10.61 -18.63 -15.86
N ALA A 245 -9.99 -19.51 -15.07
CA ALA A 245 -9.23 -19.14 -13.87
C ALA A 245 -7.95 -18.31 -14.13
N ASN A 246 -7.59 -18.10 -15.41
CA ASN A 246 -6.47 -17.24 -15.84
C ASN A 246 -6.96 -15.96 -16.56
N SER A 247 -8.25 -15.86 -16.88
CA SER A 247 -8.87 -14.73 -17.57
C SER A 247 -10.38 -14.71 -17.22
N PRO A 248 -10.74 -14.26 -16.00
CA PRO A 248 -12.05 -14.52 -15.40
C PRO A 248 -13.21 -13.73 -16.00
N TYR A 249 -12.93 -12.79 -16.91
CA TYR A 249 -13.93 -11.96 -17.57
C TYR A 249 -13.83 -12.04 -19.10
N PRO A 250 -14.96 -12.11 -19.82
CA PRO A 250 -16.31 -12.35 -19.29
C PRO A 250 -16.50 -13.81 -18.86
N ALA A 251 -17.39 -14.05 -17.89
CA ALA A 251 -18.00 -15.36 -17.71
C ALA A 251 -18.85 -15.71 -18.94
N VAL A 252 -19.06 -17.00 -19.21
CA VAL A 252 -19.82 -17.46 -20.38
C VAL A 252 -20.84 -18.52 -19.97
N GLU A 253 -22.07 -18.38 -20.46
CA GLU A 253 -23.13 -19.40 -20.37
C GLU A 253 -22.60 -20.74 -20.92
N PHE A 254 -22.57 -21.77 -20.07
CA PHE A 254 -22.07 -23.09 -20.44
C PHE A 254 -23.22 -24.06 -20.76
N SER A 255 -24.28 -24.01 -19.96
CA SER A 255 -25.52 -24.75 -20.18
C SER A 255 -26.51 -23.90 -20.98
N ASP A 256 -26.90 -24.32 -22.18
CA ASP A 256 -28.11 -23.77 -22.82
C ASP A 256 -29.33 -24.36 -22.10
N ASN A 257 -30.04 -23.54 -21.33
CA ASN A 257 -31.29 -23.93 -20.65
C ASN A 257 -32.54 -23.32 -21.32
N THR A 258 -32.48 -22.95 -22.61
CA THR A 258 -33.65 -22.37 -23.32
C THR A 258 -34.86 -23.30 -23.42
N ASN A 259 -34.67 -24.60 -23.18
CA ASN A 259 -35.75 -25.60 -23.09
C ASN A 259 -36.32 -25.79 -21.67
N GLY A 260 -35.70 -25.21 -20.63
CA GLY A 260 -36.14 -25.33 -19.24
C GLY A 260 -35.98 -26.71 -18.62
N GLU A 261 -34.89 -27.42 -18.94
CA GLU A 261 -34.61 -28.75 -18.38
C GLU A 261 -33.95 -28.68 -16.98
N LEU A 262 -33.11 -27.69 -16.71
CA LEU A 262 -32.59 -27.44 -15.34
C LEU A 262 -33.59 -26.57 -14.57
N SER A 263 -33.95 -27.03 -13.36
CA SER A 263 -34.92 -26.38 -12.46
C SER A 263 -34.26 -25.76 -11.23
N PHE A 264 -33.31 -26.45 -10.61
CA PHE A 264 -32.52 -25.99 -9.47
C PHE A 264 -31.21 -26.81 -9.38
N PRO A 265 -30.18 -26.46 -10.17
CA PRO A 265 -28.93 -27.21 -10.19
C PRO A 265 -28.12 -26.92 -8.92
N PHE A 266 -27.69 -27.98 -8.23
CA PHE A 266 -27.08 -27.86 -6.90
C PHE A 266 -25.79 -28.65 -6.70
N GLY A 267 -25.61 -29.78 -7.38
CA GLY A 267 -24.38 -30.59 -7.31
C GLY A 267 -23.65 -30.61 -8.65
N LEU A 268 -22.33 -30.42 -8.64
CA LEU A 268 -21.48 -30.52 -9.83
C LEU A 268 -20.39 -31.58 -9.63
N ALA A 269 -20.12 -32.38 -10.65
CA ALA A 269 -19.00 -33.32 -10.67
C ALA A 269 -18.49 -33.54 -12.11
N ILE A 270 -17.18 -33.62 -12.30
CA ILE A 270 -16.57 -33.95 -13.61
C ILE A 270 -16.11 -35.40 -13.60
N ASP A 271 -16.26 -36.08 -14.74
CA ASP A 271 -15.92 -37.50 -14.87
C ASP A 271 -14.41 -37.77 -14.82
N THR A 272 -14.01 -39.00 -14.50
CA THR A 272 -12.57 -39.37 -14.35
C THR A 272 -11.77 -39.35 -15.65
N THR A 273 -12.41 -39.13 -16.80
CA THR A 273 -11.75 -38.90 -18.09
C THR A 273 -11.68 -37.42 -18.50
N GLY A 274 -12.34 -36.51 -17.77
CA GLY A 274 -12.30 -35.06 -18.00
C GLY A 274 -13.07 -34.58 -19.25
N ASN A 275 -14.10 -35.32 -19.68
CA ASN A 275 -14.84 -35.04 -20.93
C ASN A 275 -16.29 -34.60 -20.69
N ASP A 276 -16.93 -35.06 -19.62
CA ASP A 276 -18.34 -34.77 -19.32
C ASP A 276 -18.51 -34.21 -17.89
N LEU A 277 -19.30 -33.14 -17.78
CA LEU A 277 -19.78 -32.54 -16.52
C LEU A 277 -21.15 -33.14 -16.16
N TYR A 278 -21.31 -33.59 -14.93
CA TYR A 278 -22.54 -34.14 -14.37
C TYR A 278 -23.12 -33.17 -13.34
N VAL A 279 -24.44 -33.06 -13.36
CA VAL A 279 -25.20 -32.00 -12.68
C VAL A 279 -26.41 -32.61 -12.00
N SER A 280 -26.49 -32.45 -10.67
CA SER A 280 -27.67 -32.83 -9.89
C SER A 280 -28.64 -31.65 -9.85
N ASP A 281 -29.89 -31.91 -10.25
CA ASP A 281 -30.96 -30.92 -10.38
C ASP A 281 -32.21 -31.36 -9.61
N ASN A 282 -32.81 -30.44 -8.85
CA ASN A 282 -34.06 -30.66 -8.13
C ASN A 282 -35.22 -29.98 -8.87
N ILE A 283 -36.25 -30.76 -9.20
CA ILE A 283 -37.50 -30.24 -9.75
C ILE A 283 -38.34 -29.69 -8.59
N LEU A 284 -38.80 -28.43 -8.68
CA LEU A 284 -39.71 -27.87 -7.68
C LEU A 284 -41.03 -28.67 -7.63
N ASP A 285 -41.59 -28.79 -6.43
CA ASP A 285 -42.89 -29.43 -6.13
C ASP A 285 -43.06 -30.93 -6.51
N SER A 286 -41.97 -31.67 -6.75
CA SER A 286 -42.01 -33.14 -6.85
C SER A 286 -41.34 -33.86 -5.65
N PRO A 287 -41.91 -34.98 -5.16
CA PRO A 287 -41.22 -35.91 -4.26
C PRO A 287 -40.23 -36.85 -4.99
N ASP A 288 -40.09 -36.72 -6.31
CA ASP A 288 -39.17 -37.55 -7.11
C ASP A 288 -37.70 -37.34 -6.74
N LEU A 289 -36.87 -38.36 -6.99
CA LEU A 289 -35.43 -38.30 -6.73
C LEU A 289 -34.74 -37.28 -7.67
N PRO A 290 -33.66 -36.61 -7.21
CA PRO A 290 -32.92 -35.63 -8.00
C PRO A 290 -32.55 -36.16 -9.39
N SER A 291 -32.81 -35.34 -10.41
CA SER A 291 -32.50 -35.66 -11.79
C SER A 291 -31.02 -35.42 -12.06
N ILE A 292 -30.37 -36.29 -12.83
CA ILE A 292 -28.96 -36.13 -13.20
C ILE A 292 -28.87 -35.80 -14.68
N TYR A 293 -28.34 -34.62 -14.98
CA TYR A 293 -28.03 -34.15 -16.32
C TYR A 293 -26.53 -34.27 -16.60
N ARG A 294 -26.18 -34.44 -17.88
CA ARG A 294 -24.81 -34.50 -18.36
C ARG A 294 -24.59 -33.51 -19.50
N PHE A 295 -23.55 -32.70 -19.36
CA PHE A 295 -23.08 -31.72 -20.34
C PHE A 295 -21.72 -32.17 -20.84
N SER A 296 -21.44 -32.02 -22.14
CA SER A 296 -20.15 -32.44 -22.70
C SER A 296 -19.22 -31.25 -22.81
N LEU A 297 -18.06 -31.32 -22.14
CA LEU A 297 -17.08 -30.24 -22.05
C LEU A 297 -16.48 -29.83 -23.41
N ALA A 298 -16.65 -30.67 -24.43
CA ALA A 298 -16.21 -30.42 -25.81
C ALA A 298 -17.11 -29.48 -26.62
N ASN A 299 -18.31 -29.11 -26.14
CA ASN A 299 -19.26 -28.25 -26.85
C ASN A 299 -19.57 -26.96 -26.06
N THR A 300 -19.77 -25.85 -26.76
CA THR A 300 -20.23 -24.58 -26.16
C THR A 300 -21.22 -23.84 -27.08
N PRO A 301 -22.40 -23.44 -26.57
CA PRO A 301 -23.00 -23.91 -25.33
C PRO A 301 -23.30 -25.42 -25.40
N SER A 302 -23.24 -26.12 -24.26
CA SER A 302 -23.65 -27.53 -24.19
C SER A 302 -25.13 -27.61 -23.81
N GLN A 303 -25.89 -28.40 -24.56
CA GLN A 303 -27.24 -28.78 -24.14
C GLN A 303 -27.17 -29.72 -22.93
N PRO A 304 -28.15 -29.70 -22.02
CA PRO A 304 -28.39 -30.79 -21.09
C PRO A 304 -28.66 -32.09 -21.86
N VAL A 305 -28.14 -33.20 -21.35
CA VAL A 305 -28.59 -34.54 -21.72
C VAL A 305 -28.99 -35.25 -20.45
N LEU A 306 -30.29 -35.47 -20.26
CA LEU A 306 -30.79 -36.22 -19.12
C LEU A 306 -30.19 -37.64 -19.09
N VAL A 307 -29.56 -37.99 -17.97
CA VAL A 307 -28.98 -39.32 -17.73
C VAL A 307 -30.03 -40.25 -17.11
N THR A 308 -30.83 -39.74 -16.17
CA THR A 308 -31.86 -40.52 -15.47
C THR A 308 -32.82 -39.64 -14.65
N ASN A 309 -34.11 -39.98 -14.67
CA ASN A 309 -35.10 -39.64 -13.62
C ASN A 309 -35.43 -40.95 -12.86
N ASN A 310 -35.67 -40.91 -11.55
CA ASN A 310 -36.12 -42.06 -10.71
C ASN A 310 -35.49 -43.42 -11.10
N LEU A 311 -34.22 -43.60 -10.72
CA LEU A 311 -33.28 -44.58 -11.28
C LEU A 311 -33.80 -46.02 -11.49
N LEU A 312 -33.91 -46.37 -12.78
CA LEU A 312 -33.86 -47.75 -13.27
C LEU A 312 -33.05 -47.81 -14.59
N VAL A 313 -31.79 -48.25 -14.47
CA VAL A 313 -30.81 -48.48 -15.57
C VAL A 313 -30.25 -47.21 -16.23
N ALA A 314 -29.16 -46.68 -15.66
CA ALA A 314 -28.26 -45.76 -16.38
C ALA A 314 -27.28 -46.53 -17.30
N PRO A 315 -26.75 -45.88 -18.36
CA PRO A 315 -25.52 -46.30 -19.03
C PRO A 315 -24.32 -46.34 -18.06
N ALA A 316 -23.18 -46.89 -18.50
CA ALA A 316 -22.01 -47.07 -17.65
C ALA A 316 -21.47 -45.74 -17.07
N GLY A 317 -21.80 -45.49 -15.79
CA GLY A 317 -21.37 -44.32 -15.02
C GLY A 317 -22.04 -44.22 -13.64
N LEU A 318 -23.36 -44.45 -13.56
CA LEU A 318 -24.18 -44.27 -12.34
C LEU A 318 -25.03 -45.53 -12.03
N ALA A 319 -25.63 -45.64 -10.83
CA ALA A 319 -26.30 -46.89 -10.39
C ALA A 319 -27.38 -46.75 -9.29
N THR A 320 -28.57 -47.32 -9.55
CA THR A 320 -29.67 -47.75 -8.63
C THR A 320 -30.82 -48.31 -9.51
N LEU A 321 -31.89 -49.00 -9.05
CA LEU A 321 -32.20 -49.77 -7.82
C LEU A 321 -33.20 -50.92 -8.21
N VAL A 322 -33.42 -51.94 -7.37
CA VAL A 322 -34.68 -52.72 -7.14
C VAL A 322 -34.43 -54.02 -6.34
N ILE A 323 -35.41 -54.48 -5.54
CA ILE A 323 -35.35 -55.69 -4.68
C ILE A 323 -36.44 -56.72 -5.09
N SER A 324 -36.19 -58.02 -4.87
CA SER A 324 -37.23 -59.07 -4.93
C SER A 324 -37.01 -60.15 -3.84
N ALA A 325 -38.09 -60.64 -3.22
CA ALA A 325 -38.07 -61.60 -2.10
C ALA A 325 -38.80 -62.92 -2.42
N PRO A 326 -38.49 -64.03 -1.70
CA PRO A 326 -39.44 -65.13 -1.51
C PRO A 326 -39.40 -65.71 -0.05
N PRO A 327 -40.18 -66.75 0.36
CA PRO A 327 -41.18 -66.70 1.46
C PRO A 327 -40.77 -67.59 2.68
N ALA A 328 -41.57 -68.03 3.67
CA ALA A 328 -43.03 -68.20 3.88
C ALA A 328 -43.33 -68.25 5.42
N ASP A 329 -44.51 -68.56 5.98
CA ASP A 329 -45.81 -69.06 5.45
C ASP A 329 -47.03 -68.57 6.29
N THR A 330 -46.91 -67.43 6.98
CA THR A 330 -48.06 -66.83 7.71
C THR A 330 -48.97 -66.06 6.76
N GLN A 331 -50.28 -66.34 6.79
CA GLN A 331 -51.25 -65.70 5.91
C GLN A 331 -52.10 -64.68 6.69
N LEU A 332 -51.82 -63.40 6.47
CA LEU A 332 -52.65 -62.30 6.92
C LEU A 332 -53.58 -61.83 5.78
N THR A 333 -54.77 -61.36 6.15
CA THR A 333 -55.65 -60.58 5.28
C THR A 333 -55.94 -59.23 5.92
N ILE A 334 -56.22 -58.23 5.09
CA ILE A 334 -56.59 -56.90 5.53
C ILE A 334 -57.71 -56.35 4.64
N THR A 335 -58.62 -55.62 5.25
CA THR A 335 -59.67 -54.84 4.58
C THR A 335 -59.64 -53.41 5.11
N LYS A 336 -60.03 -52.46 4.26
CA LYS A 336 -60.10 -51.03 4.60
C LYS A 336 -61.38 -50.44 4.02
N SER A 337 -62.01 -49.52 4.74
CA SER A 337 -63.16 -48.75 4.30
C SER A 337 -63.03 -47.29 4.74
N VAL A 338 -63.78 -46.41 4.06
CA VAL A 338 -63.89 -44.98 4.37
C VAL A 338 -65.37 -44.60 4.45
N ASN A 339 -65.73 -43.62 5.27
CA ASN A 339 -67.11 -43.15 5.48
C ASN A 339 -67.75 -42.47 4.26
N ALA A 340 -66.96 -41.93 3.33
CA ALA A 340 -67.43 -41.31 2.09
C ALA A 340 -66.42 -41.58 0.96
N THR A 341 -66.92 -41.85 -0.26
CA THR A 341 -66.09 -42.06 -1.46
C THR A 341 -65.94 -40.80 -2.32
N THR A 342 -66.64 -39.72 -1.96
CA THR A 342 -66.59 -38.39 -2.60
C THR A 342 -66.68 -37.31 -1.53
N ALA A 343 -65.86 -36.27 -1.59
CA ALA A 343 -65.79 -35.25 -0.55
C ALA A 343 -65.40 -33.86 -1.10
N LEU A 344 -65.51 -32.84 -0.26
CA LEU A 344 -65.03 -31.47 -0.51
C LEU A 344 -63.76 -31.15 0.30
N PRO A 345 -62.94 -30.17 -0.12
CA PRO A 345 -61.92 -29.57 0.74
C PRO A 345 -62.51 -29.15 2.10
N GLY A 346 -61.77 -29.38 3.19
CA GLY A 346 -62.23 -29.13 4.56
C GLY A 346 -63.17 -30.19 5.16
N GLN A 347 -63.56 -31.24 4.43
CA GLN A 347 -64.46 -32.28 4.94
C GLN A 347 -63.73 -33.35 5.77
N GLY A 348 -64.39 -33.86 6.82
CA GLY A 348 -63.88 -34.94 7.67
C GLY A 348 -64.10 -36.35 7.11
N LEU A 349 -63.06 -37.19 7.22
CA LEU A 349 -63.02 -38.60 6.82
C LEU A 349 -62.75 -39.51 8.03
N LEU A 350 -63.36 -40.69 8.03
CA LEU A 350 -63.17 -41.77 8.99
C LEU A 350 -62.78 -43.03 8.23
N TYR A 351 -61.56 -43.53 8.48
CA TYR A 351 -61.07 -44.79 7.96
C TYR A 351 -61.29 -45.91 8.98
N THR A 352 -61.70 -47.09 8.51
CA THR A 352 -61.79 -48.31 9.33
C THR A 352 -60.98 -49.41 8.64
N ILE A 353 -60.14 -50.10 9.42
CA ILE A 353 -59.17 -51.10 8.96
C ILE A 353 -59.41 -52.38 9.77
N THR A 354 -59.53 -53.53 9.11
CA THR A 354 -59.65 -54.82 9.78
C THR A 354 -58.60 -55.77 9.24
N ALA A 355 -57.70 -56.28 10.09
CA ALA A 355 -56.65 -57.23 9.73
C ALA A 355 -56.82 -58.56 10.47
N THR A 356 -56.82 -59.68 9.75
CA THR A 356 -57.19 -61.01 10.26
C THR A 356 -56.10 -62.03 9.96
N ASN A 357 -55.71 -62.85 10.94
CA ASN A 357 -54.88 -64.03 10.69
C ASN A 357 -55.74 -65.17 10.12
N ILE A 358 -55.45 -65.60 8.90
CA ILE A 358 -56.13 -66.73 8.23
C ILE A 358 -55.20 -67.94 8.04
N GLY A 359 -53.94 -67.83 8.47
CA GLY A 359 -53.00 -68.94 8.49
C GLY A 359 -53.27 -69.92 9.64
N PRO A 360 -52.72 -71.15 9.60
CA PRO A 360 -52.83 -72.11 10.68
C PRO A 360 -51.92 -71.79 11.88
N ASP A 361 -50.88 -70.98 11.68
CA ASP A 361 -49.87 -70.63 12.68
C ASP A 361 -50.14 -69.24 13.30
N PRO A 362 -49.86 -69.02 14.59
CA PRO A 362 -50.06 -67.72 15.25
C PRO A 362 -49.17 -66.61 14.69
N ALA A 363 -49.75 -65.42 14.46
CA ALA A 363 -49.01 -64.24 14.04
C ALA A 363 -48.61 -63.41 15.28
N THR A 364 -47.31 -63.25 15.52
CA THR A 364 -46.76 -62.81 16.82
C THR A 364 -45.98 -61.49 16.80
N SER A 365 -45.83 -60.85 15.63
CA SER A 365 -45.28 -59.49 15.49
C SER A 365 -46.12 -58.66 14.50
N VAL A 366 -47.44 -58.74 14.65
CA VAL A 366 -48.39 -57.99 13.81
C VAL A 366 -48.23 -56.49 14.06
N ARG A 367 -48.02 -55.73 12.97
CA ARG A 367 -48.04 -54.26 12.91
C ARG A 367 -48.96 -53.81 11.79
N ILE A 368 -49.65 -52.69 11.98
CA ILE A 368 -50.48 -52.04 10.95
C ILE A 368 -49.93 -50.64 10.72
N HIS A 369 -49.63 -50.30 9.46
CA HIS A 369 -49.15 -49.00 9.03
C HIS A 369 -50.22 -48.36 8.13
N ASP A 370 -50.70 -47.17 8.47
CA ASP A 370 -51.64 -46.39 7.66
C ASP A 370 -50.94 -45.18 7.03
N PHE A 371 -51.02 -45.09 5.71
CA PHE A 371 -50.33 -44.09 4.89
C PHE A 371 -51.35 -43.10 4.32
N PHE A 372 -51.51 -41.96 5.00
CA PHE A 372 -52.35 -40.85 4.54
C PHE A 372 -51.73 -40.20 3.28
N PRO A 373 -52.53 -39.63 2.37
CA PRO A 373 -52.03 -38.88 1.23
C PRO A 373 -51.14 -37.69 1.64
N SER A 374 -49.88 -37.71 1.17
CA SER A 374 -48.82 -36.78 1.54
C SER A 374 -48.34 -35.86 0.41
N VAL A 375 -48.73 -36.13 -0.84
CA VAL A 375 -48.15 -35.52 -2.06
C VAL A 375 -49.21 -34.92 -2.99
N GLY A 376 -48.84 -33.85 -3.69
CA GLY A 376 -49.72 -33.08 -4.58
C GLY A 376 -50.75 -32.20 -3.85
N THR A 377 -51.63 -31.56 -4.61
CA THR A 377 -52.79 -30.78 -4.13
C THR A 377 -53.90 -31.71 -3.60
N SER A 378 -53.54 -32.66 -2.74
CA SER A 378 -54.37 -33.82 -2.37
C SER A 378 -54.09 -34.27 -0.93
N LYS A 379 -53.91 -33.32 -0.01
CA LYS A 379 -53.45 -33.56 1.37
C LYS A 379 -54.62 -33.85 2.34
N VAL A 380 -54.37 -34.71 3.34
CA VAL A 380 -55.29 -34.99 4.45
C VAL A 380 -54.59 -34.76 5.79
N GLU A 381 -55.11 -33.83 6.60
CA GLU A 381 -54.63 -33.50 7.94
C GLU A 381 -55.46 -34.26 9.00
N SER A 382 -54.81 -35.15 9.75
CA SER A 382 -55.44 -35.85 10.87
C SER A 382 -55.96 -34.86 11.93
N TYR A 383 -57.22 -35.00 12.37
CA TYR A 383 -57.82 -34.04 13.30
C TYR A 383 -57.14 -34.09 14.68
N LEU A 384 -56.60 -32.96 15.11
CA LEU A 384 -55.97 -32.80 16.42
C LEU A 384 -57.02 -32.50 17.49
N ASN A 385 -57.05 -33.30 18.55
CA ASN A 385 -57.67 -32.86 19.80
C ASN A 385 -56.75 -31.87 20.55
N GLN A 386 -57.28 -31.19 21.56
CA GLN A 386 -56.58 -30.14 22.33
C GLN A 386 -55.34 -30.64 23.13
N THR A 387 -55.01 -31.93 23.05
CA THR A 387 -53.88 -32.58 23.72
C THR A 387 -52.88 -33.21 22.75
N ASN A 388 -52.92 -32.83 21.45
CA ASN A 388 -51.99 -33.30 20.41
C ASN A 388 -51.98 -34.83 20.19
N GLN A 389 -53.06 -35.53 20.58
CA GLN A 389 -53.22 -36.96 20.35
C GLN A 389 -54.23 -37.23 19.23
N LEU A 390 -53.91 -38.23 18.39
CA LEU A 390 -54.80 -38.73 17.33
C LEU A 390 -56.10 -39.29 17.94
N SER A 391 -57.22 -39.08 17.23
CA SER A 391 -58.47 -39.79 17.51
C SER A 391 -58.43 -41.17 16.85
N PHE A 392 -58.25 -42.22 17.65
CA PHE A 392 -58.22 -43.60 17.18
C PHE A 392 -58.80 -44.60 18.18
N THR A 393 -59.23 -45.76 17.68
CA THR A 393 -59.53 -46.95 18.49
C THR A 393 -58.89 -48.17 17.83
N ALA A 394 -58.15 -48.98 18.60
CA ALA A 394 -57.51 -50.20 18.11
C ALA A 394 -57.81 -51.38 19.06
N GLU A 395 -58.55 -52.37 18.59
CA GLU A 395 -59.08 -53.48 19.39
C GLU A 395 -58.72 -54.84 18.78
N VAL A 396 -58.31 -55.80 19.60
CA VAL A 396 -58.07 -57.20 19.21
C VAL A 396 -59.27 -58.06 19.61
N HIS A 397 -59.91 -58.69 18.63
CA HIS A 397 -61.14 -59.47 18.77
C HIS A 397 -60.85 -60.96 18.59
N ASP A 398 -61.05 -61.73 19.67
CA ASP A 398 -60.96 -63.21 19.67
C ASP A 398 -62.25 -63.80 19.07
N VAL A 399 -62.12 -64.54 17.97
CA VAL A 399 -63.27 -65.14 17.26
C VAL A 399 -63.74 -66.42 17.95
N SER A 400 -62.90 -67.08 18.75
CA SER A 400 -63.25 -68.26 19.53
C SER A 400 -63.99 -67.92 20.84
N ALA A 401 -63.63 -66.82 21.49
CA ALA A 401 -64.23 -66.34 22.74
C ALA A 401 -65.32 -65.28 22.54
N SER A 402 -65.38 -64.62 21.37
CA SER A 402 -66.29 -63.50 21.07
C SER A 402 -66.14 -62.30 22.02
N THR A 403 -64.89 -61.98 22.39
CA THR A 403 -64.54 -60.88 23.31
C THR A 403 -63.32 -60.10 22.85
N VAL A 404 -63.29 -58.80 23.17
CA VAL A 404 -62.06 -58.00 23.05
C VAL A 404 -61.07 -58.46 24.11
N ILE A 405 -59.89 -58.91 23.68
CA ILE A 405 -58.84 -59.46 24.56
C ILE A 405 -57.73 -58.45 24.87
N GLN A 406 -57.45 -57.52 23.97
CA GLN A 406 -56.46 -56.44 24.17
C GLN A 406 -56.82 -55.21 23.33
N THR A 407 -56.40 -54.02 23.79
CA THR A 407 -56.35 -52.80 22.97
C THR A 407 -54.93 -52.58 22.45
N GLY A 408 -54.78 -52.35 21.15
CA GLY A 408 -53.50 -51.98 20.54
C GLY A 408 -53.11 -50.53 20.86
N HIS A 409 -51.86 -50.18 20.60
CA HIS A 409 -51.37 -48.81 20.66
C HIS A 409 -51.15 -48.27 19.25
N CYS A 410 -51.56 -47.03 18.97
CA CYS A 410 -51.25 -46.33 17.73
C CYS A 410 -50.52 -45.02 18.03
N GLU A 411 -49.51 -44.72 17.23
CA GLU A 411 -48.76 -43.47 17.30
C GLU A 411 -48.45 -42.93 15.90
N ARG A 412 -48.22 -41.61 15.81
CA ARG A 412 -47.73 -40.93 14.61
C ARG A 412 -46.21 -40.90 14.69
N GLN A 413 -45.48 -41.13 13.60
CA GLN A 413 -44.03 -40.90 13.65
C GLN A 413 -43.75 -39.40 13.74
N ASN A 414 -42.83 -39.00 14.62
CA ASN A 414 -42.56 -37.58 14.91
C ASN A 414 -41.88 -36.82 13.76
N ALA A 415 -41.38 -37.54 12.75
CA ALA A 415 -40.83 -36.96 11.52
C ALA A 415 -41.86 -36.92 10.39
N ASP A 416 -42.69 -37.97 10.28
CA ASP A 416 -43.60 -38.16 9.15
C ASP A 416 -45.06 -37.97 9.56
N LEU A 417 -45.59 -36.79 9.23
CA LEU A 417 -46.94 -36.37 9.60
C LEU A 417 -48.04 -37.21 8.93
N TYR A 418 -47.72 -38.09 7.98
CA TYR A 418 -48.70 -38.84 7.19
C TYR A 418 -48.74 -40.35 7.48
N ILE A 419 -47.88 -40.85 8.38
CA ILE A 419 -47.83 -42.27 8.76
C ILE A 419 -48.35 -42.47 10.18
N VAL A 420 -49.33 -43.36 10.33
CA VAL A 420 -49.81 -43.86 11.64
C VAL A 420 -49.41 -45.33 11.78
N ILE A 421 -48.65 -45.65 12.83
CA ILE A 421 -48.22 -47.02 13.12
C ILE A 421 -49.01 -47.52 14.33
N CYS A 422 -49.75 -48.62 14.15
CA CYS A 422 -50.46 -49.34 15.20
C CYS A 422 -49.77 -50.68 15.48
N ASN A 423 -49.54 -50.97 16.76
CA ASN A 423 -48.76 -52.10 17.26
C ASN A 423 -49.33 -52.64 18.59
N SER A 424 -48.58 -53.53 19.25
CA SER A 424 -48.89 -54.08 20.59
C SER A 424 -50.18 -54.90 20.67
N PHE A 425 -50.54 -55.61 19.60
CA PHE A 425 -51.74 -56.46 19.51
C PHE A 425 -51.60 -57.85 20.16
N GLY A 426 -50.43 -58.19 20.72
CA GLY A 426 -50.16 -59.53 21.23
C GLY A 426 -49.98 -60.55 20.10
N THR A 427 -50.54 -61.75 20.28
CA THR A 427 -50.51 -62.84 19.31
C THR A 427 -51.91 -63.07 18.73
N LEU A 428 -52.05 -63.05 17.40
CA LEU A 428 -53.30 -63.41 16.72
C LEU A 428 -53.27 -64.91 16.39
N ASP A 429 -54.15 -65.69 17.00
CA ASP A 429 -54.36 -67.08 16.63
C ASP A 429 -55.20 -67.20 15.34
N ALA A 430 -55.35 -68.42 14.82
CA ALA A 430 -55.99 -68.69 13.54
C ALA A 430 -57.48 -68.32 13.54
N GLY A 431 -57.83 -67.20 12.89
CA GLY A 431 -59.17 -66.63 12.79
C GLY A 431 -59.32 -65.26 13.45
N ASP A 432 -58.42 -64.86 14.34
CA ASP A 432 -58.53 -63.62 15.11
C ASP A 432 -58.20 -62.37 14.28
N TYR A 433 -58.74 -61.22 14.71
CA TYR A 433 -58.58 -59.96 13.99
C TYR A 433 -58.37 -58.74 14.86
N VAL A 434 -57.68 -57.76 14.29
CA VAL A 434 -57.53 -56.40 14.82
C VAL A 434 -58.45 -55.46 14.05
N LEU A 435 -59.18 -54.62 14.76
CA LEU A 435 -59.99 -53.53 14.21
C LEU A 435 -59.37 -52.18 14.62
N VAL A 436 -59.01 -51.35 13.63
CA VAL A 436 -58.48 -49.99 13.84
C VAL A 436 -59.41 -48.97 13.18
N LYS A 437 -59.59 -47.81 13.81
CA LYS A 437 -60.30 -46.64 13.25
C LYS A 437 -59.46 -45.38 13.39
N LEU A 438 -59.44 -44.54 12.36
CA LEU A 438 -58.62 -43.31 12.27
C LEU A 438 -59.44 -42.16 11.66
N GLU A 439 -59.36 -40.95 12.25
CA GLU A 439 -60.09 -39.76 11.81
C GLU A 439 -59.16 -38.66 11.24
N GLY A 440 -59.61 -37.95 10.20
CA GLY A 440 -58.88 -36.85 9.57
C GLY A 440 -59.77 -35.87 8.80
N ILE A 441 -59.18 -34.80 8.27
CA ILE A 441 -59.84 -33.73 7.51
C ILE A 441 -59.05 -33.46 6.22
N ILE A 442 -59.75 -33.21 5.12
CA ILE A 442 -59.14 -32.89 3.82
C ILE A 442 -58.64 -31.43 3.85
N SER A 443 -57.39 -31.16 3.45
CA SER A 443 -56.83 -29.80 3.45
C SER A 443 -57.54 -28.85 2.45
N PRO A 444 -57.49 -27.52 2.66
CA PRO A 444 -57.89 -26.54 1.65
C PRO A 444 -57.09 -26.72 0.35
N GLY A 445 -57.72 -26.45 -0.80
CA GLY A 445 -57.10 -26.65 -2.13
C GLY A 445 -56.97 -28.12 -2.57
N ALA A 446 -57.52 -29.08 -1.82
CA ALA A 446 -57.47 -30.49 -2.21
C ALA A 446 -58.31 -30.80 -3.46
N GLN A 447 -57.77 -31.64 -4.35
CA GLN A 447 -58.40 -32.11 -5.58
C GLN A 447 -58.00 -33.55 -5.89
N GLY A 448 -58.77 -34.22 -6.73
CA GLY A 448 -58.46 -35.53 -7.28
C GLY A 448 -58.68 -36.69 -6.31
N ALA A 449 -58.03 -37.82 -6.59
CA ALA A 449 -58.24 -39.07 -5.88
C ALA A 449 -57.36 -39.18 -4.62
N LEU A 450 -57.95 -39.01 -3.44
CA LEU A 450 -57.30 -39.29 -2.16
C LEU A 450 -57.21 -40.80 -1.93
N VAL A 451 -56.04 -41.39 -2.19
CA VAL A 451 -55.78 -42.83 -2.07
C VAL A 451 -55.09 -43.13 -0.74
N ASN A 452 -55.84 -43.56 0.29
CA ASN A 452 -55.27 -43.96 1.58
C ASN A 452 -55.06 -45.50 1.64
N THR A 453 -53.84 -45.95 1.96
CA THR A 453 -53.46 -47.37 2.03
C THR A 453 -53.12 -47.79 3.47
N ALA A 454 -53.68 -48.92 3.91
CA ALA A 454 -53.23 -49.65 5.09
C ALA A 454 -52.37 -50.85 4.66
N VAL A 455 -51.30 -51.12 5.39
CA VAL A 455 -50.50 -52.35 5.29
C VAL A 455 -50.50 -53.03 6.64
N VAL A 456 -50.74 -54.35 6.69
CA VAL A 456 -50.44 -55.18 7.86
C VAL A 456 -49.21 -56.02 7.57
N GLU A 457 -48.30 -56.13 8.53
CA GLU A 457 -47.06 -56.88 8.43
C GLU A 457 -46.87 -57.85 9.60
N ASN A 458 -46.25 -59.00 9.35
CA ASN A 458 -45.77 -59.94 10.36
C ASN A 458 -44.54 -60.70 9.82
N PHE A 459 -43.35 -60.41 10.34
CA PHE A 459 -42.08 -61.10 9.97
C PHE A 459 -41.83 -61.23 8.45
N GLY A 460 -42.12 -60.19 7.68
CA GLY A 460 -41.87 -60.14 6.24
C GLY A 460 -42.98 -60.74 5.36
N THR A 461 -44.05 -61.30 5.95
CA THR A 461 -45.33 -61.40 5.23
C THR A 461 -46.10 -60.11 5.43
N SER A 462 -46.67 -59.56 4.35
CA SER A 462 -47.50 -58.36 4.42
C SER A 462 -48.70 -58.45 3.47
N ALA A 463 -49.77 -57.77 3.85
CA ALA A 463 -50.97 -57.61 3.04
C ALA A 463 -51.40 -56.14 3.09
N LYS A 464 -51.95 -55.61 1.99
CA LYS A 464 -52.38 -54.20 1.90
C LYS A 464 -53.83 -54.05 1.44
N ALA A 465 -54.51 -53.04 1.98
CA ALA A 465 -55.84 -52.63 1.57
C ALA A 465 -55.88 -51.11 1.37
N THR A 466 -56.45 -50.69 0.24
CA THR A 466 -56.45 -49.30 -0.21
C THR A 466 -57.87 -48.83 -0.45
N VAL A 467 -58.17 -47.58 -0.09
CA VAL A 467 -59.45 -46.91 -0.36
C VAL A 467 -59.21 -45.57 -1.03
N GLN A 468 -60.15 -45.16 -1.88
CA GLN A 468 -60.10 -43.91 -2.64
C GLN A 468 -61.29 -43.02 -2.26
N THR A 469 -61.04 -41.72 -2.12
CA THR A 469 -62.05 -40.68 -1.97
C THR A 469 -61.80 -39.60 -3.03
N ASP A 470 -62.76 -39.36 -3.92
CA ASP A 470 -62.60 -38.34 -4.97
C ASP A 470 -62.98 -36.95 -4.43
N VAL A 471 -62.10 -35.97 -4.62
CA VAL A 471 -62.29 -34.58 -4.19
C VAL A 471 -62.39 -33.66 -5.39
N ASN A 472 -63.46 -32.87 -5.44
CA ASN A 472 -63.65 -31.83 -6.46
C ASN A 472 -63.62 -30.45 -5.78
N PRO A 473 -62.86 -29.48 -6.32
CA PRO A 473 -62.98 -28.08 -5.90
C PRO A 473 -64.34 -27.54 -6.35
N SER A 474 -64.75 -26.38 -5.82
CA SER A 474 -66.01 -25.74 -6.21
C SER A 474 -65.82 -24.38 -6.88
N VAL A 475 -64.65 -23.76 -6.78
CA VAL A 475 -64.40 -22.39 -7.26
C VAL A 475 -63.05 -22.29 -7.97
N VAL A 476 -63.09 -21.59 -9.12
CA VAL A 476 -61.93 -21.00 -9.80
C VAL A 476 -62.34 -19.57 -10.16
N PHE A 477 -61.60 -18.57 -9.67
CA PHE A 477 -61.85 -17.17 -10.05
C PHE A 477 -61.68 -16.99 -11.56
N SER A 478 -62.57 -16.22 -12.19
CA SER A 478 -62.52 -15.92 -13.62
C SER A 478 -61.41 -14.93 -13.97
N SER A 479 -61.03 -14.07 -13.02
CA SER A 479 -59.75 -13.37 -13.02
C SER A 479 -59.31 -12.95 -11.62
N VAL A 480 -58.00 -12.84 -11.44
CA VAL A 480 -57.36 -12.06 -10.37
C VAL A 480 -56.43 -11.09 -11.07
N THR A 481 -56.59 -9.79 -10.80
CA THR A 481 -55.77 -8.74 -11.41
C THR A 481 -55.21 -7.80 -10.34
N LYS A 482 -54.03 -7.25 -10.63
CA LYS A 482 -53.39 -6.19 -9.87
C LYS A 482 -52.88 -5.14 -10.83
N THR A 483 -53.25 -3.88 -10.59
CA THR A 483 -52.79 -2.75 -11.39
C THR A 483 -52.07 -1.74 -10.51
N SER A 484 -51.10 -1.02 -11.09
CA SER A 484 -50.51 0.18 -10.52
C SER A 484 -50.78 1.37 -11.44
N THR A 485 -51.10 2.52 -10.85
CA THR A 485 -51.15 3.80 -11.55
C THR A 485 -50.49 4.90 -10.71
N PRO A 486 -49.59 5.72 -11.29
CA PRO A 486 -49.04 5.65 -12.65
C PRO A 486 -48.08 4.46 -12.84
N SER A 487 -47.76 4.13 -14.09
CA SER A 487 -46.78 3.07 -14.44
C SER A 487 -45.32 3.53 -14.37
N THR A 488 -45.09 4.84 -14.22
CA THR A 488 -43.78 5.48 -14.09
C THR A 488 -43.91 6.64 -13.12
N ILE A 489 -42.98 6.78 -12.17
CA ILE A 489 -43.04 7.81 -11.12
C ILE A 489 -41.63 8.20 -10.64
N THR A 490 -41.42 9.47 -10.29
CA THR A 490 -40.16 9.95 -9.70
C THR A 490 -40.11 9.61 -8.21
N ALA A 491 -38.97 9.14 -7.72
CA ALA A 491 -38.77 8.81 -6.31
C ALA A 491 -38.96 10.05 -5.41
N GLY A 492 -39.65 9.88 -4.28
CA GLY A 492 -39.95 10.93 -3.31
C GLY A 492 -41.06 11.93 -3.71
N SER A 493 -41.50 11.95 -4.97
CA SER A 493 -42.43 12.98 -5.47
C SER A 493 -43.92 12.58 -5.49
N GLY A 494 -44.30 11.35 -5.14
CA GLY A 494 -45.69 10.91 -5.24
C GLY A 494 -45.99 9.47 -4.84
N SER A 495 -47.25 9.10 -5.05
CA SER A 495 -47.84 7.83 -4.64
C SER A 495 -48.23 6.96 -5.83
N ILE A 496 -48.20 5.65 -5.65
CA ILE A 496 -48.76 4.65 -6.56
C ILE A 496 -50.10 4.19 -6.00
N ASP A 497 -51.19 4.37 -6.75
CA ASP A 497 -52.46 3.70 -6.52
C ASP A 497 -52.33 2.24 -6.96
N TYR A 498 -52.52 1.30 -6.02
CA TYR A 498 -52.67 -0.13 -6.31
C TYR A 498 -54.13 -0.54 -6.18
N ILE A 499 -54.61 -1.29 -7.17
CA ILE A 499 -55.95 -1.91 -7.16
C ILE A 499 -55.79 -3.42 -7.31
N ILE A 500 -56.38 -4.17 -6.40
CA ILE A 500 -56.54 -5.63 -6.49
C ILE A 500 -58.01 -5.89 -6.83
N THR A 501 -58.27 -6.64 -7.90
CA THR A 501 -59.63 -7.10 -8.25
C THR A 501 -59.66 -8.63 -8.29
N VAL A 502 -60.58 -9.24 -7.54
CA VAL A 502 -60.84 -10.69 -7.52
C VAL A 502 -62.24 -10.96 -8.03
N ASP A 503 -62.35 -11.70 -9.13
CA ASP A 503 -63.58 -11.85 -9.90
C ASP A 503 -64.12 -13.30 -9.85
N ASN A 504 -65.36 -13.46 -9.40
CA ASN A 504 -66.03 -14.76 -9.26
C ASN A 504 -67.20 -14.94 -10.25
N HIS A 505 -67.02 -14.51 -11.50
CA HIS A 505 -67.91 -14.80 -12.65
C HIS A 505 -67.48 -16.08 -13.40
N GLY A 506 -66.99 -17.10 -12.66
CA GLY A 506 -66.53 -18.38 -13.20
C GLY A 506 -67.62 -19.25 -13.84
N GLN A 507 -67.22 -20.37 -14.47
CA GLN A 507 -68.15 -21.33 -15.08
C GLN A 507 -68.99 -22.10 -14.04
N ASP A 508 -68.45 -22.30 -12.84
CA ASP A 508 -69.05 -23.11 -11.78
C ASP A 508 -69.84 -22.27 -10.78
N SER A 509 -71.02 -22.74 -10.41
CA SER A 509 -72.06 -21.91 -9.79
C SER A 509 -71.95 -21.75 -8.27
N ALA A 510 -70.74 -21.54 -7.74
CA ALA A 510 -70.46 -21.51 -6.30
C ALA A 510 -69.97 -20.15 -5.81
N ASN A 511 -70.23 -19.85 -4.54
CA ASN A 511 -69.62 -18.71 -3.84
C ASN A 511 -68.18 -19.10 -3.45
N ALA A 512 -67.26 -18.15 -3.53
CA ALA A 512 -65.91 -18.30 -2.99
C ALA A 512 -65.96 -17.99 -1.49
N ASP A 513 -65.74 -19.00 -0.64
CA ASP A 513 -65.85 -18.87 0.81
C ASP A 513 -64.47 -18.87 1.48
N GLY A 514 -64.29 -17.98 2.47
CA GLY A 514 -63.02 -17.85 3.20
C GLY A 514 -61.88 -17.27 2.36
N VAL A 515 -62.19 -16.33 1.45
CA VAL A 515 -61.22 -15.71 0.55
C VAL A 515 -60.22 -14.87 1.34
N ILE A 516 -58.94 -15.22 1.31
CA ILE A 516 -57.84 -14.48 1.92
C ILE A 516 -56.92 -13.96 0.81
N ILE A 517 -56.64 -12.66 0.86
CA ILE A 517 -55.75 -11.95 -0.05
C ILE A 517 -54.49 -11.59 0.76
N THR A 518 -53.32 -11.92 0.22
CA THR A 518 -52.00 -11.63 0.80
C THR A 518 -51.13 -10.97 -0.25
N ASP A 519 -50.64 -9.79 0.07
CA ASP A 519 -50.00 -8.86 -0.86
C ASP A 519 -48.63 -8.46 -0.27
N THR A 520 -47.56 -8.76 -1.00
CA THR A 520 -46.18 -8.55 -0.52
C THR A 520 -45.72 -7.18 -1.00
N LEU A 521 -45.72 -6.21 -0.08
CA LEU A 521 -45.56 -4.80 -0.39
C LEU A 521 -44.10 -4.50 -0.78
N PRO A 522 -43.85 -3.69 -1.82
CA PRO A 522 -42.52 -3.55 -2.41
C PRO A 522 -41.57 -2.74 -1.49
N ASN A 523 -40.32 -3.20 -1.37
CA ASN A 523 -39.27 -2.43 -0.71
C ASN A 523 -38.99 -1.13 -1.48
N GLY A 524 -38.96 0.01 -0.77
CA GLY A 524 -38.77 1.35 -1.33
C GLY A 524 -39.93 2.31 -1.07
N VAL A 525 -41.12 1.80 -0.71
CA VAL A 525 -42.25 2.67 -0.31
C VAL A 525 -42.07 3.18 1.13
N SER A 526 -42.34 4.47 1.34
CA SER A 526 -42.16 5.18 2.61
C SER A 526 -43.41 5.18 3.49
N SER A 527 -44.59 5.05 2.87
CA SER A 527 -45.90 5.06 3.52
C SER A 527 -46.89 4.23 2.70
N ILE A 528 -47.89 3.63 3.36
CA ILE A 528 -48.95 2.82 2.74
C ILE A 528 -50.28 3.14 3.42
N SER A 529 -51.30 3.46 2.63
CA SER A 529 -52.65 3.79 3.13
C SER A 529 -53.73 3.03 2.37
N ILE A 530 -54.53 2.24 3.08
CA ILE A 530 -55.71 1.57 2.50
C ILE A 530 -56.77 2.64 2.21
N THR A 531 -57.15 2.79 0.94
CA THR A 531 -58.07 3.83 0.47
C THR A 531 -59.49 3.31 0.25
N SER A 532 -59.66 2.01 -0.02
CA SER A 532 -60.97 1.35 -0.06
C SER A 532 -60.84 -0.14 0.27
N GLU A 533 -61.71 -0.65 1.14
CA GLU A 533 -61.83 -2.08 1.46
C GLU A 533 -63.31 -2.52 1.53
N PRO A 534 -63.63 -3.79 1.25
CA PRO A 534 -65.02 -4.29 1.21
C PRO A 534 -65.78 -4.21 2.54
N SER A 535 -65.08 -4.14 3.67
CA SER A 535 -65.67 -4.01 5.02
C SER A 535 -64.64 -3.46 6.01
N PRO A 536 -65.00 -2.59 6.98
CA PRO A 536 -63.99 -1.88 7.77
C PRO A 536 -63.14 -2.77 8.69
N ASN A 537 -61.82 -2.58 8.66
CA ASN A 537 -60.78 -3.36 9.35
C ASN A 537 -60.69 -4.82 8.87
N SER A 538 -61.00 -5.08 7.60
CA SER A 538 -60.81 -6.40 6.97
C SER A 538 -59.41 -6.59 6.41
N CYS A 539 -58.72 -5.49 6.09
CA CYS A 539 -57.31 -5.43 5.72
C CYS A 539 -56.42 -4.97 6.89
N GLN A 540 -55.21 -5.53 6.97
CA GLN A 540 -54.19 -5.18 7.95
C GLN A 540 -52.77 -5.37 7.39
N ILE A 541 -51.86 -4.44 7.71
CA ILE A 541 -50.45 -4.54 7.34
C ILE A 541 -49.71 -5.31 8.44
N LEU A 542 -49.08 -6.43 8.07
CA LEU A 542 -48.35 -7.32 8.94
C LEU A 542 -46.84 -7.16 8.71
N PRO A 543 -46.06 -6.67 9.69
CA PRO A 543 -44.61 -6.61 9.58
C PRO A 543 -44.01 -8.01 9.65
N GLN A 544 -43.08 -8.31 8.75
CA GLN A 544 -42.43 -9.62 8.65
C GLN A 544 -40.97 -9.54 9.09
N PRO A 545 -40.47 -10.47 9.93
CA PRO A 545 -39.04 -10.54 10.24
C PRO A 545 -38.22 -10.78 8.97
N ASN A 546 -37.24 -9.91 8.72
CA ASN A 546 -36.29 -9.98 7.60
C ASN A 546 -36.92 -10.04 6.19
N ASN A 547 -38.18 -9.61 6.04
CA ASN A 547 -38.94 -9.68 4.80
C ASN A 547 -39.78 -8.40 4.61
N PRO A 548 -40.27 -8.10 3.39
CA PRO A 548 -41.15 -6.96 3.18
C PRO A 548 -42.45 -7.06 3.98
N ASN A 549 -43.05 -5.92 4.31
CA ASN A 549 -44.35 -5.88 4.98
C ASN A 549 -45.42 -6.56 4.10
N GLN A 550 -46.35 -7.29 4.71
CA GLN A 550 -47.43 -7.96 3.98
C GLN A 550 -48.78 -7.33 4.30
N LEU A 551 -49.47 -6.81 3.29
CA LEU A 551 -50.88 -6.45 3.41
C LEU A 551 -51.71 -7.74 3.34
N ARG A 552 -52.46 -8.05 4.39
CA ARG A 552 -53.34 -9.22 4.47
C ARG A 552 -54.77 -8.80 4.68
N CYS A 553 -55.67 -9.33 3.86
CA CYS A 553 -57.07 -8.95 3.80
C CYS A 553 -57.99 -10.18 3.82
N GLY A 554 -59.13 -10.06 4.51
CA GLY A 554 -60.13 -11.12 4.68
C GLY A 554 -60.01 -11.89 6.01
N PRO A 555 -60.72 -13.03 6.18
CA PRO A 555 -61.45 -13.76 5.14
C PRO A 555 -62.74 -13.09 4.68
N TYR A 556 -63.03 -13.18 3.38
CA TYR A 556 -64.28 -12.74 2.75
C TYR A 556 -65.12 -13.93 2.23
N THR A 557 -66.36 -13.65 1.85
CA THR A 557 -67.14 -14.50 0.92
C THR A 557 -67.47 -13.65 -0.31
N ILE A 558 -67.16 -14.15 -1.50
CA ILE A 558 -67.53 -13.52 -2.78
C ILE A 558 -68.67 -14.35 -3.39
N SER A 559 -69.79 -13.73 -3.74
CA SER A 559 -70.92 -14.44 -4.33
C SER A 559 -70.59 -14.95 -5.73
N ASN A 560 -71.32 -15.95 -6.22
CA ASN A 560 -71.30 -16.34 -7.63
C ASN A 560 -71.82 -15.16 -8.51
N ASN A 561 -71.06 -14.77 -9.55
CA ASN A 561 -71.27 -13.56 -10.36
C ASN A 561 -71.18 -12.27 -9.53
N ASP A 562 -70.09 -12.13 -8.78
CA ASP A 562 -69.77 -10.97 -7.94
C ASP A 562 -68.26 -10.74 -7.96
N LEU A 563 -67.81 -9.54 -7.58
CA LEU A 563 -66.39 -9.17 -7.60
C LEU A 563 -65.98 -8.43 -6.31
N LEU A 564 -64.71 -8.52 -5.97
CA LEU A 564 -64.12 -7.92 -4.79
C LEU A 564 -62.96 -7.00 -5.18
N GLU A 565 -63.01 -5.74 -4.75
CA GLU A 565 -61.96 -4.76 -4.99
C GLU A 565 -61.35 -4.24 -3.69
N ILE A 566 -60.03 -4.07 -3.70
CA ILE A 566 -59.25 -3.48 -2.61
C ILE A 566 -58.33 -2.43 -3.24
N HIS A 567 -58.35 -1.22 -2.68
CA HIS A 567 -57.54 -0.09 -3.12
C HIS A 567 -56.63 0.36 -1.99
N TYR A 568 -55.37 0.61 -2.30
CA TYR A 568 -54.43 1.27 -1.39
C TYR A 568 -53.41 2.12 -2.15
N THR A 569 -52.98 3.22 -1.57
CA THR A 569 -51.82 3.98 -2.06
C THR A 569 -50.56 3.52 -1.35
N ALA A 570 -49.43 3.60 -2.05
CA ALA A 570 -48.11 3.54 -1.45
C ALA A 570 -47.25 4.72 -1.93
N ASP A 571 -46.69 5.49 -0.99
CA ASP A 571 -45.83 6.63 -1.28
C ASP A 571 -44.41 6.15 -1.58
N VAL A 572 -43.79 6.63 -2.67
CA VAL A 572 -42.45 6.18 -3.08
C VAL A 572 -41.39 6.97 -2.32
N GLY A 573 -40.51 6.27 -1.58
CA GLY A 573 -39.41 6.91 -0.85
C GLY A 573 -38.33 7.48 -1.78
N PRO A 574 -37.61 8.56 -1.38
CA PRO A 574 -36.63 9.26 -2.22
C PRO A 574 -35.42 8.40 -2.61
N SER A 575 -35.12 7.35 -1.85
CA SER A 575 -34.05 6.37 -2.09
C SER A 575 -34.42 5.27 -3.10
N SER A 576 -35.61 5.33 -3.71
CA SER A 576 -36.07 4.30 -4.66
C SER A 576 -35.36 4.43 -6.01
N LYS A 577 -34.78 3.33 -6.50
CA LYS A 577 -34.02 3.30 -7.78
C LYS A 577 -34.49 2.21 -8.74
N ASN A 578 -34.87 1.05 -8.21
CA ASN A 578 -35.31 -0.12 -8.99
C ASN A 578 -36.83 -0.10 -9.23
N PRO A 579 -37.33 -0.70 -10.33
CA PRO A 579 -38.76 -0.83 -10.56
C PRO A 579 -39.48 -1.57 -9.41
N LEU A 580 -40.55 -0.97 -8.89
CA LEU A 580 -41.31 -1.53 -7.78
C LEU A 580 -42.26 -2.63 -8.30
N ILE A 581 -41.80 -3.88 -8.24
CA ILE A 581 -42.60 -5.08 -8.49
C ILE A 581 -43.44 -5.37 -7.25
N ASN A 582 -44.76 -5.46 -7.42
CA ASN A 582 -45.71 -5.66 -6.34
C ASN A 582 -46.65 -6.83 -6.65
N GLU A 583 -46.60 -7.90 -5.87
CA GLU A 583 -47.29 -9.18 -6.11
C GLU A 583 -48.46 -9.39 -5.14
N VAL A 584 -49.56 -10.00 -5.60
CA VAL A 584 -50.66 -10.44 -4.75
C VAL A 584 -50.96 -11.92 -4.99
N ASN A 585 -51.21 -12.62 -3.89
CA ASN A 585 -51.63 -14.02 -3.84
C ASN A 585 -53.03 -14.11 -3.21
N VAL A 586 -53.91 -14.88 -3.84
CA VAL A 586 -55.33 -15.03 -3.45
C VAL A 586 -55.66 -16.50 -3.24
N THR A 587 -56.27 -16.81 -2.10
CA THR A 587 -56.66 -18.16 -1.68
C THR A 587 -58.11 -18.17 -1.18
N CYS A 588 -58.80 -19.32 -1.22
CA CYS A 588 -60.07 -19.49 -0.51
C CYS A 588 -60.31 -20.96 -0.11
N ALA A 589 -61.22 -21.22 0.83
CA ALA A 589 -61.40 -22.54 1.45
C ALA A 589 -61.91 -23.61 0.47
N ASN A 590 -62.69 -23.22 -0.53
CA ASN A 590 -63.25 -24.08 -1.59
C ASN A 590 -62.64 -23.83 -2.99
N CYS A 591 -61.55 -23.05 -3.05
CA CYS A 591 -60.81 -22.75 -4.27
C CYS A 591 -60.00 -23.97 -4.75
N ALA A 592 -59.80 -24.07 -6.06
CA ALA A 592 -58.95 -25.09 -6.67
C ALA A 592 -57.46 -24.93 -6.33
N ALA A 593 -56.94 -23.70 -6.38
CA ALA A 593 -55.53 -23.38 -6.11
C ALA A 593 -55.40 -21.91 -5.68
N THR A 594 -54.21 -21.54 -5.17
CA THR A 594 -53.79 -20.13 -5.08
C THR A 594 -53.74 -19.52 -6.48
N GLN A 595 -54.23 -18.29 -6.64
CA GLN A 595 -53.99 -17.50 -7.85
C GLN A 595 -53.10 -16.31 -7.50
N SER A 596 -52.05 -16.08 -8.30
CA SER A 596 -51.11 -14.97 -8.12
C SER A 596 -51.06 -14.06 -9.34
N THR A 597 -50.73 -12.79 -9.11
CA THR A 597 -50.49 -11.81 -10.18
C THR A 597 -49.63 -10.67 -9.62
N SER A 598 -48.85 -10.03 -10.49
CA SER A 598 -47.98 -8.92 -10.11
C SER A 598 -48.08 -7.76 -11.11
N THR A 599 -47.71 -6.59 -10.63
CA THR A 599 -47.58 -5.37 -11.43
C THR A 599 -46.23 -4.72 -11.15
N SER A 600 -45.72 -3.89 -12.06
CA SER A 600 -44.41 -3.25 -11.93
C SER A 600 -44.51 -1.77 -12.31
N THR A 601 -43.91 -0.92 -11.48
CA THR A 601 -43.86 0.54 -11.70
C THR A 601 -42.41 0.98 -11.87
N THR A 602 -42.09 1.61 -13.00
CA THR A 602 -40.74 2.14 -13.26
C THR A 602 -40.47 3.36 -12.39
N ILE A 603 -39.32 3.39 -11.73
CA ILE A 603 -38.89 4.55 -10.93
C ILE A 603 -37.95 5.43 -11.75
N LEU A 604 -38.07 6.75 -11.60
CA LEU A 604 -37.14 7.76 -12.08
C LEU A 604 -36.45 8.44 -10.89
N THR A 605 -35.19 8.84 -11.05
CA THR A 605 -34.40 9.55 -10.04
C THR A 605 -34.06 10.96 -10.52
N GLU A 606 -34.64 11.96 -9.86
CA GLU A 606 -34.47 13.38 -10.19
C GLU A 606 -34.06 14.14 -8.92
N SER A 607 -32.85 14.72 -8.91
CA SER A 607 -32.34 15.57 -7.84
C SER A 607 -31.98 16.93 -8.42
N ASP A 608 -32.39 18.02 -7.77
CA ASP A 608 -32.09 19.39 -8.21
C ASP A 608 -30.96 19.91 -7.31
N LEU A 609 -29.73 19.66 -7.73
CA LEU A 609 -28.56 20.08 -6.97
C LEU A 609 -28.27 21.55 -7.26
N TRP A 610 -27.93 22.32 -6.24
CA TRP A 610 -27.36 23.65 -6.43
C TRP A 610 -26.22 23.97 -5.49
N LEU A 611 -25.35 24.87 -5.94
CA LEU A 611 -24.18 25.31 -5.19
C LEU A 611 -24.33 26.74 -4.67
N GLN A 612 -23.96 26.92 -3.41
CA GLN A 612 -23.48 28.21 -2.90
C GLN A 612 -21.98 28.11 -2.64
N LYS A 613 -21.22 29.13 -3.05
CA LYS A 613 -19.77 29.22 -2.79
C LYS A 613 -19.42 30.55 -2.13
N GLN A 614 -18.55 30.50 -1.13
CA GLN A 614 -18.05 31.66 -0.38
C GLN A 614 -16.54 31.55 -0.16
N VAL A 615 -15.90 32.67 0.14
CA VAL A 615 -14.47 32.77 0.52
C VAL A 615 -14.35 33.65 1.78
N ASP A 616 -13.38 33.35 2.64
CA ASP A 616 -13.22 34.01 3.95
C ASP A 616 -12.62 35.42 3.89
N LYS A 617 -11.92 35.77 2.80
CA LYS A 617 -11.21 37.05 2.62
C LYS A 617 -11.48 37.66 1.25
N THR A 618 -11.46 39.00 1.18
CA THR A 618 -11.52 39.77 -0.07
C THR A 618 -10.14 40.18 -0.59
N SER A 619 -9.10 40.17 0.25
CA SER A 619 -7.71 40.41 -0.14
C SER A 619 -6.73 39.59 0.71
N VAL A 620 -5.56 39.26 0.16
CA VAL A 620 -4.55 38.37 0.75
C VAL A 620 -3.13 38.77 0.39
N ILE A 621 -2.17 38.46 1.26
CA ILE A 621 -0.73 38.64 1.00
C ILE A 621 -0.13 37.35 0.40
N ALA A 622 0.47 37.47 -0.79
CA ALA A 622 1.12 36.36 -1.47
C ALA A 622 2.27 35.76 -0.63
N GLY A 623 2.27 34.43 -0.46
CA GLY A 623 3.26 33.68 0.32
C GLY A 623 3.06 33.67 1.84
N GLN A 624 2.12 34.49 2.37
CA GLN A 624 1.79 34.55 3.79
C GLN A 624 0.37 34.01 4.08
N ASP A 625 -0.61 34.38 3.26
CA ASP A 625 -2.01 34.07 3.51
C ASP A 625 -2.46 32.72 2.94
N PHE A 626 -3.43 32.13 3.64
CA PHE A 626 -4.31 31.09 3.12
C PHE A 626 -5.68 31.68 2.78
N LEU A 627 -6.44 30.99 1.93
CA LEU A 627 -7.86 31.19 1.68
C LEU A 627 -8.64 29.94 2.10
N LEU A 628 -9.84 30.15 2.62
CA LEU A 628 -10.80 29.10 2.92
C LEU A 628 -12.03 29.29 2.04
N TYR A 629 -12.18 28.41 1.04
CA TYR A 629 -13.41 28.33 0.25
C TYR A 629 -14.39 27.40 0.98
N THR A 630 -15.62 27.86 1.14
CA THR A 630 -16.74 27.07 1.66
C THR A 630 -17.72 26.84 0.52
N ILE A 631 -18.00 25.58 0.21
CA ILE A 631 -18.99 25.17 -0.78
C ILE A 631 -20.12 24.45 -0.04
N THR A 632 -21.33 24.97 -0.15
CA THR A 632 -22.56 24.29 0.26
C THR A 632 -23.21 23.73 -0.99
N VAL A 633 -23.53 22.43 -0.97
CA VAL A 633 -24.40 21.78 -1.94
C VAL A 633 -25.74 21.46 -1.27
N THR A 634 -26.84 21.78 -1.94
CA THR A 634 -28.22 21.56 -1.48
C THR A 634 -28.97 20.75 -2.53
N ASN A 635 -29.80 19.79 -2.12
CA ASN A 635 -30.71 19.06 -3.02
C ASN A 635 -32.14 19.57 -2.84
N ASP A 636 -32.61 20.44 -3.74
CA ASP A 636 -34.00 20.92 -3.77
C ASP A 636 -34.95 19.95 -4.53
N GLY A 637 -34.42 18.84 -5.06
CA GLY A 637 -35.17 17.84 -5.81
C GLY A 637 -35.86 16.76 -4.96
N PRO A 638 -36.78 15.97 -5.56
CA PRO A 638 -37.57 14.98 -4.82
C PRO A 638 -36.86 13.65 -4.53
N SER A 639 -35.85 13.25 -5.31
CA SER A 639 -35.10 12.01 -5.10
C SER A 639 -33.81 12.27 -4.30
N ASP A 640 -33.28 11.24 -3.63
CA ASP A 640 -31.95 11.32 -3.03
C ASP A 640 -30.89 11.54 -4.12
N ALA A 641 -29.90 12.41 -3.86
CA ALA A 641 -28.79 12.66 -4.78
C ALA A 641 -27.62 11.74 -4.46
N ASP A 642 -27.33 10.77 -5.33
CA ASP A 642 -26.27 9.78 -5.16
C ASP A 642 -24.97 10.13 -5.88
N HIS A 643 -23.85 9.60 -5.36
CA HIS A 643 -22.50 9.78 -5.90
C HIS A 643 -22.19 11.25 -6.23
N VAL A 644 -22.50 12.15 -5.29
CA VAL A 644 -22.33 13.59 -5.46
C VAL A 644 -20.84 13.92 -5.48
N ILE A 645 -20.37 14.43 -6.63
CA ILE A 645 -18.98 14.83 -6.85
C ILE A 645 -18.94 16.35 -7.00
N ILE A 646 -18.26 17.01 -6.07
CA ILE A 646 -17.97 18.45 -6.16
C ILE A 646 -16.58 18.60 -6.79
N THR A 647 -16.48 19.31 -7.91
CA THR A 647 -15.22 19.65 -8.58
C THR A 647 -15.00 21.15 -8.50
N ASP A 648 -13.91 21.60 -7.90
CA ASP A 648 -13.51 23.00 -7.83
C ASP A 648 -12.22 23.27 -8.62
N ASN A 649 -12.30 24.13 -9.63
CA ASN A 649 -11.15 24.52 -10.44
C ASN A 649 -10.43 25.69 -9.77
N LEU A 650 -9.37 25.36 -9.02
CA LEU A 650 -8.63 26.33 -8.23
C LEU A 650 -7.89 27.33 -9.13
N PRO A 651 -7.84 28.62 -8.77
CA PRO A 651 -7.07 29.60 -9.55
C PRO A 651 -5.57 29.30 -9.56
N SER A 652 -4.92 29.62 -10.67
CA SER A 652 -3.45 29.54 -10.78
C SER A 652 -2.78 30.46 -9.76
N GLY A 653 -1.87 29.92 -8.94
CA GLY A 653 -1.19 30.67 -7.88
C GLY A 653 -1.57 30.25 -6.45
N VAL A 654 -2.51 29.32 -6.27
CA VAL A 654 -2.74 28.68 -4.96
C VAL A 654 -2.26 27.24 -4.93
N THR A 655 -1.95 26.74 -3.73
CA THR A 655 -1.60 25.33 -3.46
C THR A 655 -2.64 24.72 -2.53
N PHE A 656 -3.26 23.61 -2.91
CA PHE A 656 -4.29 22.95 -2.11
C PHE A 656 -3.72 22.25 -0.87
N ASN A 657 -4.33 22.48 0.29
CA ASN A 657 -3.94 21.88 1.56
C ASN A 657 -4.92 20.76 1.94
N VAL A 658 -4.57 19.53 1.56
CA VAL A 658 -5.39 18.32 1.83
C VAL A 658 -5.67 18.14 3.33
N SER A 659 -4.69 18.39 4.20
CA SER A 659 -4.83 18.13 5.64
C SER A 659 -5.58 19.22 6.42
N ALA A 660 -5.88 20.36 5.79
CA ALA A 660 -6.70 21.44 6.35
C ALA A 660 -8.04 21.63 5.61
N SER A 661 -8.38 20.72 4.69
CA SER A 661 -9.65 20.70 3.95
C SER A 661 -10.57 19.59 4.48
N SER A 662 -11.82 19.57 4.02
CA SER A 662 -12.76 18.48 4.23
C SER A 662 -12.15 17.11 3.85
N PRO A 663 -12.24 16.05 4.68
CA PRO A 663 -11.59 14.76 4.44
C PRO A 663 -12.10 13.99 3.21
N GLU A 664 -13.30 14.31 2.72
CA GLU A 664 -13.85 13.83 1.45
C GLU A 664 -13.17 14.46 0.20
N CYS A 665 -12.35 15.50 0.38
CA CYS A 665 -11.73 16.27 -0.70
C CYS A 665 -10.28 15.87 -0.98
N SER A 666 -9.97 15.76 -2.27
CA SER A 666 -8.68 15.38 -2.85
C SER A 666 -8.22 16.42 -3.88
N PHE A 667 -6.97 16.32 -4.36
CA PHE A 667 -6.44 17.24 -5.39
C PHE A 667 -5.93 16.49 -6.61
N ASP A 668 -6.50 16.82 -7.77
CA ASP A 668 -6.03 16.41 -9.08
C ASP A 668 -5.03 17.45 -9.63
N SER A 669 -3.75 17.13 -9.49
CA SER A 669 -2.64 17.95 -9.96
C SER A 669 -2.46 17.97 -11.48
N GLN A 670 -3.19 17.15 -12.26
CA GLN A 670 -3.15 17.20 -13.71
C GLN A 670 -4.07 18.28 -14.27
N ASN A 671 -5.22 18.50 -13.63
CA ASN A 671 -6.23 19.48 -14.05
C ASN A 671 -6.37 20.69 -13.11
N ASN A 672 -5.57 20.76 -12.03
CA ASN A 672 -5.60 21.79 -10.98
C ASN A 672 -6.93 21.86 -10.20
N ASN A 673 -7.65 20.74 -10.12
CA ASN A 673 -8.96 20.66 -9.48
C ASN A 673 -8.85 20.10 -8.05
N ALA A 674 -9.58 20.69 -7.10
CA ALA A 674 -9.95 20.01 -5.87
C ALA A 674 -11.25 19.23 -6.10
N ILE A 675 -11.28 17.93 -5.78
CA ILE A 675 -12.41 17.04 -6.06
C ILE A 675 -12.86 16.35 -4.76
N CYS A 676 -14.11 16.59 -4.35
CA CYS A 676 -14.71 15.97 -3.17
C CYS A 676 -15.74 14.92 -3.57
N TYR A 677 -15.64 13.73 -2.99
CA TYR A 677 -16.51 12.59 -3.26
C TYR A 677 -17.40 12.31 -2.05
N LEU A 678 -18.70 12.61 -2.14
CA LEU A 678 -19.63 12.36 -1.04
C LEU A 678 -20.11 10.90 -1.06
N THR A 679 -19.78 10.17 0.01
CA THR A 679 -20.12 8.74 0.16
C THR A 679 -21.56 8.50 0.64
N ASN A 680 -22.17 9.50 1.26
CA ASN A 680 -23.58 9.48 1.66
C ASN A 680 -24.39 10.33 0.67
N PRO A 681 -25.59 9.89 0.25
CA PRO A 681 -26.45 10.68 -0.61
C PRO A 681 -27.03 11.91 0.12
N ILE A 682 -27.33 12.97 -0.63
CA ILE A 682 -28.00 14.17 -0.11
C ILE A 682 -29.51 14.02 -0.29
N SER A 683 -30.26 13.88 0.80
CA SER A 683 -31.72 13.74 0.74
C SER A 683 -32.44 15.06 0.41
N PRO A 684 -33.70 15.00 -0.07
CA PRO A 684 -34.52 16.16 -0.39
C PRO A 684 -34.58 17.21 0.72
N GLY A 685 -34.21 18.45 0.40
CA GLY A 685 -34.17 19.60 1.29
C GLY A 685 -32.98 19.67 2.24
N GLU A 686 -32.11 18.66 2.27
CA GLU A 686 -30.88 18.67 3.08
C GLU A 686 -29.71 19.33 2.32
N SER A 687 -28.63 19.62 3.05
CA SER A 687 -27.44 20.27 2.48
C SER A 687 -26.16 19.73 3.10
N HIS A 688 -25.13 19.52 2.26
CA HIS A 688 -23.79 19.15 2.69
C HIS A 688 -22.83 20.32 2.48
N VAL A 689 -21.83 20.46 3.36
CA VAL A 689 -20.86 21.58 3.33
C VAL A 689 -19.45 21.02 3.30
N VAL A 690 -18.69 21.36 2.26
CA VAL A 690 -17.26 21.06 2.17
C VAL A 690 -16.43 22.34 2.28
N THR A 691 -15.25 22.23 2.89
CA THR A 691 -14.29 23.32 2.97
C THR A 691 -12.97 22.96 2.28
N MET A 692 -12.41 23.94 1.56
CA MET A 692 -11.17 23.80 0.81
C MET A 692 -10.20 24.88 1.26
N ASN A 693 -9.13 24.47 1.93
CA ASN A 693 -8.06 25.37 2.38
C ASN A 693 -6.95 25.39 1.32
N VAL A 694 -6.54 26.60 0.90
CA VAL A 694 -5.44 26.78 -0.06
C VAL A 694 -4.46 27.84 0.43
N THR A 695 -3.16 27.62 0.24
CA THR A 695 -2.13 28.64 0.49
C THR A 695 -1.91 29.46 -0.77
N VAL A 696 -1.75 30.78 -0.65
CA VAL A 696 -1.41 31.66 -1.79
C VAL A 696 0.10 31.65 -1.99
N ASN A 697 0.58 31.27 -3.18
CA ASN A 697 2.00 31.13 -3.47
C ASN A 697 2.68 32.52 -3.53
N SER A 698 3.96 32.62 -3.13
CA SER A 698 4.70 33.90 -3.03
C SER A 698 4.84 34.67 -4.35
N SER A 699 4.82 33.96 -5.48
CA SER A 699 4.88 34.50 -6.84
C SER A 699 3.53 35.01 -7.39
N THR A 700 2.46 34.93 -6.61
CA THR A 700 1.09 35.23 -7.08
C THR A 700 0.82 36.74 -7.12
N THR A 701 0.17 37.19 -8.19
CA THR A 701 -0.17 38.59 -8.43
C THR A 701 -1.55 38.71 -9.07
N GLY A 702 -2.18 39.89 -9.00
CA GLY A 702 -3.48 40.15 -9.63
C GLY A 702 -4.65 39.73 -8.74
N THR A 703 -5.56 38.90 -9.27
CA THR A 703 -6.77 38.47 -8.53
C THR A 703 -7.04 36.98 -8.70
N LEU A 704 -7.68 36.37 -7.70
CA LEU A 704 -7.98 34.94 -7.64
C LEU A 704 -9.50 34.70 -7.75
N PRO A 705 -10.06 34.56 -8.97
CA PRO A 705 -11.43 34.07 -9.16
C PRO A 705 -11.47 32.55 -8.94
N ASN A 706 -12.46 32.03 -8.21
CA ASN A 706 -12.59 30.60 -7.98
C ASN A 706 -14.01 30.09 -8.32
N THR A 707 -14.15 28.94 -8.99
CA THR A 707 -15.45 28.42 -9.49
C THR A 707 -15.57 26.90 -9.34
N ALA A 708 -16.58 26.47 -8.57
CA ALA A 708 -16.91 25.07 -8.36
C ALA A 708 -18.16 24.63 -9.14
N THR A 709 -18.22 23.33 -9.43
CA THR A 709 -19.33 22.63 -10.10
C THR A 709 -19.66 21.32 -9.38
N VAL A 710 -20.90 20.84 -9.47
CA VAL A 710 -21.30 19.55 -8.88
C VAL A 710 -22.08 18.68 -9.87
N THR A 711 -21.98 17.35 -9.69
CA THR A 711 -22.67 16.32 -10.48
C THR A 711 -23.10 15.15 -9.58
N SER A 712 -24.13 14.42 -10.00
CA SER A 712 -24.66 13.19 -9.38
C SER A 712 -25.06 12.16 -10.44
N ASP A 713 -25.37 10.92 -10.04
CA ASP A 713 -25.89 9.87 -10.93
C ASP A 713 -27.35 10.11 -11.38
N SER A 714 -28.13 10.78 -10.52
CA SER A 714 -29.53 11.18 -10.75
C SER A 714 -29.65 12.30 -11.79
N THR A 715 -30.79 12.36 -12.50
CA THR A 715 -31.00 13.38 -13.54
C THR A 715 -31.29 14.73 -12.91
N ASP A 716 -30.42 15.72 -13.18
CA ASP A 716 -30.62 17.08 -12.72
C ASP A 716 -31.49 17.91 -13.69
N PRO A 717 -32.60 18.53 -13.23
CA PRO A 717 -33.52 19.29 -14.07
C PRO A 717 -33.10 20.73 -14.36
N ASN A 718 -32.09 21.28 -13.66
CA ASN A 718 -31.83 22.73 -13.60
C ASN A 718 -30.33 23.14 -13.68
N GLN A 719 -29.44 22.25 -14.16
CA GLN A 719 -27.99 22.34 -14.47
C GLN A 719 -27.25 23.70 -14.51
N ALA A 720 -27.93 24.84 -14.75
CA ALA A 720 -27.40 26.19 -14.56
C ALA A 720 -27.15 26.59 -13.09
N ASN A 721 -27.76 25.92 -12.11
CA ASN A 721 -27.54 26.13 -10.66
C ASN A 721 -26.39 25.27 -10.08
N ASN A 722 -25.93 24.26 -10.83
CA ASN A 722 -24.83 23.37 -10.50
C ASN A 722 -23.42 23.99 -10.66
N GLN A 723 -23.32 25.33 -10.73
CA GLN A 723 -22.06 26.06 -10.76
C GLN A 723 -22.14 27.29 -9.84
N ALA A 724 -21.10 27.50 -9.03
CA ALA A 724 -20.97 28.68 -8.19
C ALA A 724 -19.55 29.24 -8.20
N SER A 725 -19.45 30.56 -8.39
CA SER A 725 -18.20 31.33 -8.35
C SER A 725 -18.17 32.26 -7.14
N THR A 726 -16.98 32.55 -6.62
CA THR A 726 -16.77 33.66 -5.68
C THR A 726 -16.53 34.96 -6.42
N ASP A 727 -16.68 36.09 -5.72
CA ASP A 727 -15.99 37.32 -6.15
C ASP A 727 -14.46 37.05 -6.19
N PRO A 728 -13.69 37.69 -7.10
CA PRO A 728 -12.24 37.53 -7.14
C PRO A 728 -11.58 38.15 -5.90
N VAL A 729 -10.63 37.43 -5.31
CA VAL A 729 -9.82 37.94 -4.18
C VAL A 729 -8.64 38.75 -4.71
N ASP A 730 -8.41 39.96 -4.20
CA ASP A 730 -7.25 40.79 -4.58
C ASP A 730 -5.95 40.26 -3.92
N VAL A 731 -4.89 40.07 -4.71
CA VAL A 731 -3.59 39.60 -4.21
C VAL A 731 -2.62 40.77 -4.07
N ILE A 732 -2.13 40.96 -2.85
CA ILE A 732 -1.13 41.96 -2.48
C ILE A 732 0.24 41.28 -2.42
N SER A 733 1.24 41.87 -3.08
CA SER A 733 2.63 41.41 -3.03
C SER A 733 3.47 42.42 -2.26
N ILE A 734 4.14 41.98 -1.19
CA ILE A 734 5.01 42.82 -0.36
C ILE A 734 6.36 42.13 -0.11
N THR A 735 7.41 42.93 -0.04
CA THR A 735 8.80 42.47 0.11
C THR A 735 9.50 43.14 1.30
N ASP A 736 10.61 42.57 1.72
CA ASP A 736 11.58 43.12 2.67
C ASP A 736 12.92 42.66 2.12
N LEU A 737 13.47 43.40 1.16
CA LEU A 737 14.83 43.12 0.70
C LEU A 737 15.80 43.52 1.80
N SER A 738 17.06 43.12 1.67
CA SER A 738 18.15 43.66 2.47
C SER A 738 19.44 43.47 1.69
N LEU A 739 20.32 44.47 1.72
CA LEU A 739 21.61 44.39 1.05
C LEU A 739 22.73 44.18 2.07
N SER A 740 23.70 43.36 1.69
CA SER A 740 24.97 43.20 2.40
C SER A 740 26.13 43.26 1.42
N LYS A 741 27.22 43.89 1.83
CA LYS A 741 28.39 44.18 0.99
C LYS A 741 29.66 43.74 1.73
N THR A 742 30.44 42.86 1.11
CA THR A 742 31.70 42.35 1.69
C THR A 742 32.84 42.46 0.68
N GLY A 743 34.08 42.40 1.17
CA GLY A 743 35.31 42.60 0.40
C GLY A 743 36.51 42.84 1.32
N PRO A 744 37.70 43.13 0.78
CA PRO A 744 38.88 43.48 1.56
C PRO A 744 38.65 44.72 2.44
N ILE A 745 39.04 44.62 3.72
CA ILE A 745 39.03 45.76 4.67
C ILE A 745 40.32 46.58 4.59
N ASN A 746 41.42 45.97 4.13
CA ASN A 746 42.72 46.59 3.88
C ASN A 746 43.18 46.20 2.47
N THR A 747 43.92 47.08 1.78
CA THR A 747 44.55 46.82 0.47
C THR A 747 45.63 47.88 0.17
N VAL A 748 46.31 47.78 -0.98
CA VAL A 748 47.36 48.71 -1.43
C VAL A 748 46.93 49.40 -2.72
N ALA A 749 47.29 50.67 -2.88
CA ALA A 749 47.04 51.42 -4.10
C ALA A 749 47.62 50.72 -5.33
N GLY A 750 46.89 50.69 -6.45
CA GLY A 750 47.31 50.00 -7.67
C GLY A 750 46.97 48.50 -7.74
N ARG A 751 46.58 47.84 -6.65
CA ARG A 751 46.03 46.46 -6.72
C ARG A 751 44.53 46.49 -7.13
N THR A 752 43.96 45.33 -7.46
CA THR A 752 42.54 45.18 -7.81
C THR A 752 41.72 44.74 -6.60
N ILE A 753 40.52 45.33 -6.41
CA ILE A 753 39.58 44.98 -5.34
C ILE A 753 38.33 44.28 -5.89
N THR A 754 37.81 43.30 -5.13
CA THR A 754 36.54 42.61 -5.42
C THR A 754 35.58 42.84 -4.27
N TYR A 755 34.35 43.27 -4.58
CA TYR A 755 33.24 43.36 -3.64
C TYR A 755 32.18 42.32 -3.98
N ASN A 756 31.61 41.68 -2.96
CA ASN A 756 30.44 40.80 -3.10
C ASN A 756 29.20 41.54 -2.60
N LEU A 757 28.17 41.58 -3.44
CA LEU A 757 26.86 42.16 -3.19
C LEU A 757 25.87 41.02 -2.97
N SER A 758 25.40 40.84 -1.73
CA SER A 758 24.49 39.76 -1.33
C SER A 758 23.16 40.35 -0.90
N VAL A 759 22.12 40.09 -1.70
CA VAL A 759 20.73 40.49 -1.44
C VAL A 759 19.97 39.32 -0.84
N THR A 760 19.13 39.56 0.17
CA THR A 760 18.16 38.59 0.69
C THR A 760 16.75 39.17 0.62
N ASN A 761 15.76 38.39 0.19
CA ASN A 761 14.35 38.74 0.33
C ASN A 761 13.77 38.06 1.59
N HIS A 762 13.61 38.81 2.67
CA HIS A 762 12.97 38.39 3.91
C HIS A 762 11.43 38.48 3.86
N GLY A 763 10.88 39.15 2.84
CA GLY A 763 9.45 39.34 2.66
C GLY A 763 8.71 38.05 2.27
N PRO A 764 7.37 38.00 2.48
CA PRO A 764 6.57 36.82 2.17
C PRO A 764 6.32 36.63 0.67
N SER A 765 6.33 37.70 -0.12
CA SER A 765 6.10 37.65 -1.57
C SER A 765 7.40 37.71 -2.36
N ASP A 766 7.36 37.27 -3.62
CA ASP A 766 8.52 37.35 -4.51
C ASP A 766 8.79 38.81 -4.94
N ALA A 767 10.06 39.20 -4.93
CA ALA A 767 10.52 40.51 -5.39
C ALA A 767 10.73 40.50 -6.91
N VAL A 768 10.30 41.56 -7.60
CA VAL A 768 10.28 41.63 -9.07
C VAL A 768 11.29 42.67 -9.58
N HIS A 769 12.06 42.29 -10.60
CA HIS A 769 13.10 43.12 -11.25
C HIS A 769 14.15 43.72 -10.30
N VAL A 770 14.55 42.95 -9.28
CA VAL A 770 15.52 43.33 -8.25
C VAL A 770 16.86 43.74 -8.87
N LYS A 771 17.37 44.91 -8.50
CA LYS A 771 18.64 45.47 -9.00
C LYS A 771 19.42 46.11 -7.87
N VAL A 772 20.74 45.90 -7.85
CA VAL A 772 21.66 46.65 -7.01
C VAL A 772 22.38 47.70 -7.85
N GLN A 773 22.53 48.91 -7.32
CA GLN A 773 23.35 49.97 -7.88
C GLN A 773 24.51 50.27 -6.91
N ASP A 774 25.74 50.29 -7.41
CA ASP A 774 26.98 50.50 -6.64
C ASP A 774 27.68 51.76 -7.17
N GLU A 775 27.84 52.79 -6.33
CA GLU A 775 28.53 54.03 -6.68
C GLU A 775 30.02 53.92 -6.33
N LEU A 776 30.79 53.33 -7.25
CA LEU A 776 32.24 53.18 -7.12
C LEU A 776 32.91 54.54 -6.81
N PRO A 777 33.59 54.70 -5.65
CA PRO A 777 34.20 55.97 -5.28
C PRO A 777 35.29 56.46 -6.24
N THR A 778 35.53 57.77 -6.23
CA THR A 778 36.53 58.42 -7.09
C THR A 778 37.91 57.80 -6.92
N GLY A 779 38.42 57.16 -7.97
CA GLY A 779 39.71 56.46 -7.97
C GLY A 779 39.57 54.93 -8.09
N LEU A 780 38.37 54.37 -8.00
CA LEU A 780 38.08 53.03 -8.50
C LEU A 780 37.66 53.07 -9.98
N THR A 781 38.03 52.05 -10.75
CA THR A 781 37.58 51.83 -12.14
C THR A 781 37.00 50.43 -12.28
N PHE A 782 35.73 50.31 -12.67
CA PHE A 782 35.06 49.01 -12.85
C PHE A 782 35.76 48.12 -13.89
N ILE A 783 36.00 46.86 -13.52
CA ILE A 783 36.49 45.81 -14.41
C ILE A 783 35.27 44.97 -14.82
N PRO A 784 34.80 45.04 -16.09
CA PRO A 784 33.67 44.25 -16.55
C PRO A 784 34.04 42.78 -16.74
N TYR A 785 33.06 41.88 -16.62
CA TYR A 785 33.21 40.43 -16.88
C TYR A 785 33.87 40.08 -18.23
N SER A 786 33.78 40.96 -19.23
CA SER A 786 34.42 40.79 -20.53
C SER A 786 35.93 41.06 -20.57
N ALA A 787 36.52 41.53 -19.47
CA ALA A 787 37.98 41.69 -19.34
C ALA A 787 38.66 40.34 -19.02
N PRO A 788 39.93 40.14 -19.44
CA PRO A 788 40.70 38.95 -19.05
C PRO A 788 40.75 38.79 -17.53
N ASN A 789 40.63 37.55 -17.06
CA ASN A 789 40.73 37.15 -15.64
C ASN A 789 39.75 37.87 -14.68
N SER A 790 38.68 38.50 -15.18
CA SER A 790 37.74 39.23 -14.30
C SER A 790 36.82 38.31 -13.49
N LEU A 791 36.57 38.73 -12.24
CA LEU A 791 35.65 38.08 -11.30
C LEU A 791 34.28 38.80 -11.17
N SER A 792 34.02 39.85 -11.97
CA SER A 792 32.71 40.51 -12.00
C SER A 792 31.61 39.60 -12.57
N ASP A 793 30.40 39.63 -12.01
CA ASP A 793 29.25 38.88 -12.53
C ASP A 793 28.79 39.42 -13.90
N PRO A 794 28.42 38.55 -14.88
CA PRO A 794 28.02 38.97 -16.23
C PRO A 794 26.76 39.84 -16.30
N ASN A 795 25.95 39.89 -15.23
CA ASN A 795 24.76 40.72 -15.11
C ASN A 795 25.04 42.07 -14.43
N CYS A 796 26.30 42.34 -14.03
CA CYS A 796 26.76 43.63 -13.53
C CYS A 796 27.39 44.46 -14.66
N GLN A 797 26.84 45.65 -14.93
CA GLN A 797 27.25 46.52 -16.04
C GLN A 797 27.41 47.97 -15.59
N PHE A 798 28.48 48.62 -16.04
CA PHE A 798 28.69 50.05 -15.77
C PHE A 798 27.80 50.92 -16.65
N SER A 799 26.95 51.74 -16.04
CA SER A 799 25.96 52.58 -16.71
C SER A 799 25.79 53.91 -15.98
N LEU A 800 25.88 55.02 -16.72
CA LEU A 800 25.67 56.40 -16.23
C LEU A 800 26.53 56.85 -15.01
N GLY A 801 27.56 56.09 -14.64
CA GLY A 801 28.44 56.37 -13.49
C GLY A 801 28.37 55.32 -12.38
N LEU A 802 27.38 54.42 -12.43
CA LEU A 802 27.13 53.38 -11.43
C LEU A 802 27.42 51.99 -12.02
N VAL A 803 27.79 51.02 -11.19
CA VAL A 803 27.70 49.60 -11.56
C VAL A 803 26.31 49.10 -11.20
N VAL A 804 25.56 48.65 -12.20
CA VAL A 804 24.19 48.14 -12.02
C VAL A 804 24.20 46.63 -12.21
N CYS A 805 23.85 45.89 -11.16
CA CYS A 805 23.72 44.44 -11.16
C CYS A 805 22.25 44.04 -11.18
N ASP A 806 21.81 43.34 -12.23
CA ASP A 806 20.45 42.81 -12.33
C ASP A 806 20.35 41.43 -11.66
N PHE A 807 19.47 41.30 -10.66
CA PHE A 807 19.20 40.05 -9.92
C PHE A 807 17.91 39.36 -10.41
N GLY A 808 17.17 39.95 -11.35
CA GLY A 808 15.92 39.41 -11.86
C GLY A 808 14.81 39.37 -10.82
N ASN A 809 14.06 38.27 -10.74
CA ASN A 809 13.06 38.09 -9.69
C ASN A 809 13.65 37.23 -8.56
N MET A 810 13.41 37.61 -7.31
CA MET A 810 13.92 36.93 -6.12
C MET A 810 12.78 36.34 -5.29
N GLN A 811 12.77 35.00 -5.21
CA GLN A 811 11.77 34.27 -4.45
C GLN A 811 11.82 34.64 -2.95
N ALA A 812 10.66 34.70 -2.30
CA ALA A 812 10.54 34.86 -0.85
C ALA A 812 11.47 33.90 -0.08
N GLY A 813 12.20 34.42 0.90
CA GLY A 813 13.14 33.68 1.74
C GLY A 813 14.48 33.31 1.07
N THR A 814 14.80 33.84 -0.13
CA THR A 814 16.06 33.50 -0.84
C THR A 814 17.11 34.61 -0.77
N THR A 815 18.37 34.19 -0.76
CA THR A 815 19.57 35.04 -0.88
C THR A 815 20.24 34.80 -2.23
N GLN A 816 20.70 35.86 -2.88
CA GLN A 816 21.55 35.80 -4.08
C GLN A 816 22.77 36.71 -3.91
N THR A 817 23.92 36.26 -4.39
CA THR A 817 25.18 37.01 -4.33
C THR A 817 25.75 37.22 -5.73
N LYS A 818 26.25 38.44 -6.00
CA LYS A 818 26.98 38.79 -7.22
C LYS A 818 28.24 39.55 -6.89
N SER A 819 29.31 39.28 -7.61
CA SER A 819 30.61 39.93 -7.42
C SER A 819 30.79 41.09 -8.39
N ILE A 820 31.44 42.16 -7.95
CA ILE A 820 31.93 43.23 -8.81
C ILE A 820 33.41 43.49 -8.50
N GLN A 821 34.18 43.80 -9.53
CA GLN A 821 35.61 43.98 -9.44
C GLN A 821 36.00 45.38 -9.95
N ALA A 822 36.99 46.01 -9.30
CA ALA A 822 37.47 47.34 -9.67
C ALA A 822 38.98 47.46 -9.49
N GLN A 823 39.63 48.16 -10.41
CA GLN A 823 41.02 48.58 -10.30
C GLN A 823 41.13 49.80 -9.38
N ILE A 824 42.04 49.76 -8.40
CA ILE A 824 42.36 50.93 -7.57
C ILE A 824 43.40 51.78 -8.30
N ALA A 825 43.18 53.09 -8.44
CA ALA A 825 44.20 54.00 -8.95
C ALA A 825 45.33 54.23 -7.93
N LEU A 826 46.57 54.27 -8.40
CA LEU A 826 47.80 54.38 -7.58
C LEU A 826 47.84 55.63 -6.68
N THR A 827 47.09 56.68 -7.03
CA THR A 827 46.98 57.92 -6.25
C THR A 827 45.97 57.86 -5.09
N VAL A 828 45.31 56.72 -4.85
CA VAL A 828 44.27 56.57 -3.81
C VAL A 828 44.90 55.99 -2.55
N ILE A 829 44.89 56.76 -1.46
CA ILE A 829 45.38 56.36 -0.14
C ILE A 829 44.40 56.81 0.95
N GLY A 830 44.34 56.07 2.05
CA GLY A 830 43.32 56.23 3.10
C GLY A 830 42.05 55.44 2.81
N THR A 831 40.94 55.77 3.50
CA THR A 831 39.71 54.99 3.43
C THR A 831 38.90 55.25 2.15
N ILE A 832 38.67 54.21 1.36
CA ILE A 832 37.61 54.15 0.34
C ILE A 832 36.30 53.78 1.04
N HIS A 833 35.26 54.57 0.76
CA HIS A 833 33.90 54.40 1.28
C HIS A 833 32.97 53.93 0.16
N ASN A 834 32.86 52.63 -0.12
CA ASN A 834 32.01 52.14 -1.21
C ASN A 834 30.60 51.77 -0.71
N THR A 835 29.57 52.34 -1.34
CA THR A 835 28.15 52.20 -0.99
C THR A 835 27.35 51.65 -2.16
N ALA A 836 26.43 50.73 -1.85
CA ALA A 836 25.47 50.18 -2.80
C ALA A 836 24.04 50.22 -2.21
N GLU A 837 23.04 50.26 -3.10
CA GLU A 837 21.61 50.30 -2.77
C GLU A 837 20.84 49.29 -3.64
N VAL A 838 19.88 48.56 -3.06
CA VAL A 838 19.02 47.59 -3.77
C VAL A 838 17.60 48.13 -3.98
N PHE A 839 17.04 47.84 -5.15
CA PHE A 839 15.73 48.30 -5.60
C PHE A 839 14.90 47.13 -6.14
N THR A 840 13.58 47.26 -6.10
CA THR A 840 12.58 46.27 -6.56
C THR A 840 11.34 47.02 -7.09
N ASP A 841 10.61 46.41 -8.03
CA ASP A 841 9.30 46.91 -8.48
C ASP A 841 8.15 46.50 -7.52
N THR A 842 8.38 45.53 -6.62
CA THR A 842 7.47 45.13 -5.53
C THR A 842 7.61 46.06 -4.32
N ASP A 843 6.53 46.31 -3.58
CA ASP A 843 6.48 47.26 -2.45
C ASP A 843 7.30 46.76 -1.23
N ASP A 844 8.44 47.38 -0.98
CA ASP A 844 9.33 47.05 0.13
C ASP A 844 8.87 47.72 1.44
N GLN A 845 8.64 46.90 2.47
CA GLN A 845 8.09 47.35 3.76
C GLN A 845 9.16 47.89 4.72
N ASN A 846 10.45 47.76 4.41
CA ASN A 846 11.56 48.01 5.33
C ASN A 846 12.80 48.65 4.65
N PRO A 847 12.66 49.72 3.85
CA PRO A 847 13.74 50.24 2.99
C PRO A 847 15.02 50.71 3.72
N ASP A 848 15.01 50.84 5.05
CA ASP A 848 16.17 51.24 5.86
C ASP A 848 17.34 50.23 5.81
N ASN A 849 17.12 48.99 5.37
CA ASN A 849 18.14 47.94 5.24
C ASN A 849 18.64 47.72 3.78
N ASN A 850 18.13 48.50 2.81
CA ASN A 850 18.43 48.30 1.39
C ASN A 850 19.73 49.00 0.94
N THR A 851 20.38 49.77 1.81
CA THR A 851 21.71 50.35 1.58
C THR A 851 22.78 49.58 2.35
N ALA A 852 23.89 49.21 1.69
CA ALA A 852 25.05 48.60 2.31
C ALA A 852 26.35 49.36 1.97
N MET A 853 27.19 49.56 2.98
CA MET A 853 28.44 50.32 2.87
C MET A 853 29.61 49.45 3.38
N LEU A 854 30.76 49.53 2.70
CA LEU A 854 32.00 48.93 3.15
C LEU A 854 33.15 49.94 3.06
N ASP A 855 33.85 50.09 4.18
CA ASP A 855 35.07 50.88 4.29
C ASP A 855 36.29 49.97 4.04
N THR A 856 37.13 50.36 3.09
CA THR A 856 38.42 49.71 2.80
C THR A 856 39.55 50.71 3.02
N ILE A 857 40.51 50.40 3.87
CA ILE A 857 41.73 51.21 4.06
C ILE A 857 42.73 50.87 2.94
N VAL A 858 43.19 51.89 2.21
CA VAL A 858 44.18 51.76 1.15
C VAL A 858 45.52 52.32 1.62
N ALA A 859 46.55 51.47 1.66
CA ALA A 859 47.92 51.87 1.93
C ALA A 859 48.62 52.43 0.68
N ALA A 860 49.66 53.24 0.90
CA ALA A 860 50.66 53.53 -0.13
C ALA A 860 51.49 52.28 -0.45
N PRO A 861 52.17 52.20 -1.62
CA PRO A 861 53.12 51.12 -1.90
C PRO A 861 54.27 51.07 -0.88
N PHE A 862 54.85 49.87 -0.74
CA PHE A 862 55.75 49.41 0.33
C PHE A 862 56.74 50.46 0.87
N CYS A 863 57.53 51.12 0.01
CA CYS A 863 58.68 51.94 0.41
C CYS A 863 58.37 53.32 1.05
N GLY A 864 57.11 53.57 1.46
CA GLY A 864 56.72 54.74 2.27
C GLY A 864 56.83 56.13 1.60
N ARG A 865 57.27 56.18 0.33
CA ARG A 865 57.36 57.38 -0.52
C ARG A 865 56.18 57.41 -1.50
N ALA A 866 55.77 58.60 -1.96
CA ALA A 866 54.75 58.71 -2.99
C ALA A 866 55.35 58.53 -4.39
N GLU A 867 54.56 58.12 -5.39
CA GLU A 867 55.03 58.02 -6.79
C GLU A 867 55.65 59.32 -7.33
N SER A 868 55.27 60.48 -6.76
CA SER A 868 55.83 61.80 -7.09
C SER A 868 57.28 62.00 -6.70
N ASP A 869 57.81 61.14 -5.83
CA ASP A 869 59.10 61.32 -5.18
C ASP A 869 60.22 60.57 -5.93
N PHE A 870 59.84 59.68 -6.87
CA PHE A 870 60.72 58.90 -7.73
C PHE A 870 60.93 59.58 -9.10
N ALA A 871 62.10 59.36 -9.70
CA ALA A 871 62.51 59.93 -10.98
C ALA A 871 61.86 59.23 -12.18
N ASN A 872 61.67 57.91 -12.10
CA ASN A 872 60.89 57.12 -13.05
C ASN A 872 59.98 56.13 -12.29
N VAL A 873 58.91 55.70 -12.95
CA VAL A 873 58.10 54.55 -12.53
C VAL A 873 58.09 53.54 -13.66
N ILE A 874 58.38 52.27 -13.35
CA ILE A 874 58.65 51.19 -14.30
C ILE A 874 57.77 49.99 -13.93
N TYR A 875 57.10 49.40 -14.92
CA TYR A 875 56.25 48.22 -14.75
C TYR A 875 56.72 47.12 -15.70
N GLY A 876 56.82 45.90 -15.19
CA GLY A 876 56.91 44.65 -15.95
C GLY A 876 55.54 44.18 -16.44
N THR A 877 55.34 42.87 -16.44
CA THR A 877 54.13 42.21 -16.91
C THR A 877 53.83 40.96 -16.09
N GLU A 878 52.69 40.29 -16.35
CA GLU A 878 52.31 39.01 -15.75
C GLU A 878 53.16 37.81 -16.27
N GLY A 879 54.47 38.00 -16.51
CA GLY A 879 55.39 36.91 -16.80
C GLY A 879 56.82 37.29 -17.26
N LYS A 880 57.82 37.06 -16.41
CA LYS A 880 59.27 36.93 -16.69
C LYS A 880 59.86 37.99 -17.64
N ASP A 881 60.11 39.16 -17.09
CA ASP A 881 60.74 40.32 -17.68
C ASP A 881 62.25 40.46 -17.34
N ASN A 882 62.87 41.56 -17.80
CA ASN A 882 64.28 41.89 -17.57
C ASN A 882 64.43 43.40 -17.32
N ILE A 883 63.98 43.85 -16.16
CA ILE A 883 63.75 45.25 -15.82
C ILE A 883 65.04 45.93 -15.34
N LYS A 884 65.26 47.19 -15.76
CA LYS A 884 66.43 47.99 -15.40
C LYS A 884 66.06 49.45 -15.17
N GLY A 885 66.28 49.94 -13.94
CA GLY A 885 66.14 51.33 -13.53
C GLY A 885 67.19 52.26 -14.12
N THR A 886 67.46 53.37 -13.45
CA THR A 886 68.37 54.44 -13.90
C THR A 886 69.47 54.68 -12.86
N ASN A 887 70.02 55.90 -12.77
CA ASN A 887 71.00 56.27 -11.76
C ASN A 887 70.41 57.40 -10.90
N GLN A 888 69.13 57.23 -10.54
CA GLN A 888 68.25 58.09 -9.77
C GLN A 888 67.16 57.20 -9.15
N ASP A 889 66.67 57.58 -7.97
CA ASP A 889 65.57 56.96 -7.21
C ASP A 889 64.38 56.54 -8.11
N ASP A 890 64.23 55.24 -8.39
CA ASP A 890 63.19 54.70 -9.28
C ASP A 890 62.21 53.78 -8.55
N LEU A 891 60.94 53.81 -8.96
CA LEU A 891 59.89 52.88 -8.50
C LEU A 891 59.67 51.80 -9.56
N ILE A 892 59.82 50.53 -9.17
CA ILE A 892 59.80 49.38 -10.09
C ILE A 892 58.83 48.31 -9.57
N PHE A 893 57.97 47.81 -10.45
CA PHE A 893 57.10 46.66 -10.21
C PHE A 893 57.41 45.56 -11.24
N GLY A 894 57.71 44.33 -10.81
CA GLY A 894 57.78 43.16 -11.69
C GLY A 894 56.38 42.71 -12.13
N LEU A 895 55.49 42.55 -11.14
CA LEU A 895 54.11 42.05 -11.17
C LEU A 895 53.98 40.53 -11.02
N GLY A 896 54.54 39.72 -11.94
CA GLY A 896 54.45 38.27 -11.78
C GLY A 896 55.25 37.44 -12.78
N GLY A 897 55.57 36.21 -12.35
CA GLY A 897 56.41 35.23 -13.03
C GLY A 897 57.89 35.59 -12.97
N ASP A 898 58.72 34.65 -12.51
CA ASP A 898 60.17 34.75 -12.26
C ASP A 898 60.91 35.93 -12.93
N ASP A 899 61.07 37.06 -12.27
CA ASP A 899 61.59 38.28 -12.88
C ASP A 899 63.12 38.43 -12.74
N LYS A 900 63.68 39.41 -13.46
CA LYS A 900 65.06 39.87 -13.21
C LYS A 900 65.12 41.39 -13.22
N ILE A 901 65.28 41.97 -12.04
CA ILE A 901 65.21 43.41 -11.81
C ILE A 901 66.59 43.95 -11.39
N SER A 902 66.92 45.17 -11.82
CA SER A 902 68.10 45.88 -11.34
C SER A 902 67.80 47.38 -11.26
N GLY A 903 68.06 48.00 -10.10
CA GLY A 903 67.88 49.43 -9.84
C GLY A 903 68.93 50.29 -10.56
N LYS A 904 69.87 50.88 -9.81
CA LYS A 904 71.36 50.75 -9.93
C LYS A 904 72.07 51.66 -8.93
N ASP A 905 71.79 52.96 -9.05
CA ASP A 905 72.20 54.04 -8.14
C ASP A 905 70.97 54.91 -7.93
N GLY A 906 70.72 55.37 -6.71
CA GLY A 906 69.45 56.02 -6.33
C GLY A 906 68.87 55.34 -5.10
N ASN A 907 67.91 55.97 -4.44
CA ASN A 907 67.10 55.32 -3.41
C ASN A 907 65.90 54.69 -4.12
N ASP A 908 66.04 53.45 -4.56
CA ASP A 908 65.05 52.76 -5.37
C ASP A 908 63.92 52.18 -4.49
N CYS A 909 62.84 51.77 -5.13
CA CYS A 909 61.74 51.02 -4.55
C CYS A 909 61.36 49.92 -5.53
N ILE A 910 61.55 48.66 -5.16
CA ILE A 910 61.40 47.52 -6.05
C ILE A 910 60.44 46.52 -5.41
N ILE A 911 59.35 46.24 -6.13
CA ILE A 911 58.36 45.22 -5.78
C ILE A 911 58.49 44.14 -6.86
N GLY A 912 58.82 42.91 -6.46
CA GLY A 912 58.88 41.74 -7.34
C GLY A 912 57.48 41.36 -7.81
N GLY A 913 56.85 40.44 -7.08
CA GLY A 913 55.46 40.03 -7.29
C GLY A 913 55.26 38.53 -7.10
N ASP A 914 54.40 37.95 -7.93
CA ASP A 914 54.07 36.53 -7.88
C ASP A 914 55.07 35.71 -8.75
N GLY A 915 56.31 35.48 -8.30
CA GLY A 915 57.37 34.85 -9.09
C GLY A 915 58.61 34.42 -8.29
N ASN A 916 59.55 33.69 -8.90
CA ASN A 916 60.88 33.43 -8.31
C ASN A 916 61.90 34.44 -8.86
N ASP A 917 61.90 35.62 -8.26
CA ASP A 917 62.50 36.85 -8.76
C ASP A 917 63.98 36.97 -8.40
N LYS A 918 64.69 37.82 -9.15
CA LYS A 918 66.11 38.09 -8.93
C LYS A 918 66.39 39.59 -9.00
N ILE A 919 66.52 40.20 -7.84
CA ILE A 919 66.53 41.65 -7.63
C ILE A 919 67.91 42.11 -7.13
N TRP A 920 68.43 43.17 -7.76
CA TRP A 920 69.67 43.86 -7.37
C TRP A 920 69.43 45.37 -7.37
N SER A 921 69.19 46.00 -6.22
CA SER A 921 68.85 47.42 -6.17
C SER A 921 70.08 48.30 -6.47
N GLY A 922 71.10 48.34 -5.60
CA GLY A 922 72.48 48.71 -5.98
C GLY A 922 73.20 49.72 -5.08
N LYS A 923 72.77 50.99 -5.10
CA LYS A 923 73.52 52.11 -4.50
C LYS A 923 72.62 53.27 -4.05
N GLY A 924 72.04 53.12 -2.87
CA GLY A 924 71.29 54.14 -2.16
C GLY A 924 70.64 53.53 -0.93
N ASN A 925 69.55 54.10 -0.43
CA ASN A 925 68.76 53.48 0.63
C ASN A 925 67.50 52.87 0.00
N ASP A 926 67.62 51.63 -0.42
CA ASP A 926 66.67 50.97 -1.29
C ASP A 926 65.57 50.24 -0.50
N GLY A 927 64.34 50.22 -1.04
CA GLY A 927 63.26 49.37 -0.54
C GLY A 927 63.03 48.21 -1.49
N ILE A 928 63.00 46.97 -0.99
CA ILE A 928 62.73 45.75 -1.77
C ILE A 928 61.64 44.92 -1.08
N GLU A 929 60.65 44.48 -1.86
CA GLU A 929 59.58 43.57 -1.43
C GLU A 929 59.49 42.42 -2.45
N GLY A 930 59.82 41.19 -2.05
CA GLY A 930 59.73 40.01 -2.92
C GLY A 930 58.30 39.70 -3.33
N ASN A 931 57.45 39.44 -2.32
CA ASN A 931 56.04 39.00 -2.37
C ASN A 931 55.85 37.47 -2.33
N ILE A 932 55.67 36.75 -3.45
CA ILE A 932 55.24 35.33 -3.43
C ILE A 932 56.10 34.48 -4.37
N GLY A 933 57.04 33.73 -3.79
CA GLY A 933 57.93 32.79 -4.48
C GLY A 933 59.28 32.66 -3.77
N ASN A 934 60.21 31.90 -4.34
CA ASN A 934 61.54 31.70 -3.78
C ASN A 934 62.55 32.67 -4.41
N ASP A 935 62.73 33.83 -3.78
CA ASP A 935 63.40 34.99 -4.32
C ASP A 935 64.91 35.06 -4.06
N TYR A 936 65.56 35.93 -4.83
CA TYR A 936 66.95 36.32 -4.66
C TYR A 936 67.03 37.85 -4.57
N LEU A 937 67.22 38.39 -3.37
CA LEU A 937 67.16 39.82 -3.07
C LEU A 937 68.53 40.32 -2.59
N TYR A 938 69.07 41.39 -3.19
CA TYR A 938 70.36 41.96 -2.79
C TYR A 938 70.41 43.50 -2.89
N GLY A 939 70.55 44.15 -1.73
CA GLY A 939 70.71 45.61 -1.57
C GLY A 939 72.00 46.16 -2.19
N GLN A 940 73.15 45.79 -1.59
CA GLN A 940 74.56 46.02 -1.98
C GLN A 940 75.36 47.11 -1.23
N ASP A 941 75.17 48.39 -1.55
CA ASP A 941 75.91 49.53 -0.93
C ASP A 941 74.88 50.59 -0.49
N GLY A 942 74.29 50.38 0.68
CA GLY A 942 73.08 51.08 1.09
C GLY A 942 72.74 50.96 2.56
N ASN A 943 71.65 51.61 2.95
CA ASN A 943 70.96 51.39 4.23
C ASN A 943 69.57 50.94 3.82
N ASP A 944 69.46 49.66 3.49
CA ASP A 944 68.39 49.09 2.69
C ASP A 944 67.28 48.52 3.58
N THR A 945 66.10 48.28 3.00
CA THR A 945 64.96 47.66 3.67
C THR A 945 64.38 46.59 2.76
N ILE A 946 64.60 45.33 3.12
CA ILE A 946 64.33 44.17 2.26
C ILE A 946 63.38 43.22 3.00
N THR A 947 62.17 43.07 2.45
CA THR A 947 61.24 42.00 2.80
C THR A 947 61.28 40.92 1.73
N GLY A 948 61.37 39.66 2.17
CA GLY A 948 61.13 38.47 1.35
C GLY A 948 59.64 38.33 0.99
N GLY A 949 58.94 37.46 1.71
CA GLY A 949 57.49 37.29 1.60
C GLY A 949 57.01 35.88 1.95
N ASP A 950 56.25 35.26 1.04
CA ASP A 950 55.78 33.87 1.13
C ASP A 950 56.65 32.97 0.21
N GLY A 951 57.71 32.33 0.73
CA GLY A 951 58.56 31.37 0.02
C GLY A 951 59.95 31.14 0.67
N ASP A 952 60.72 30.12 0.24
CA ASP A 952 62.07 29.92 0.81
C ASP A 952 63.09 30.87 0.14
N ASP A 953 63.40 31.98 0.81
CA ASP A 953 64.06 33.15 0.23
C ASP A 953 65.56 33.24 0.48
N LYS A 954 66.23 34.08 -0.34
CA LYS A 954 67.68 34.37 -0.20
C LYS A 954 67.94 35.86 -0.21
N ILE A 955 68.28 36.40 0.96
CA ILE A 955 68.37 37.83 1.23
C ILE A 955 69.81 38.20 1.58
N TRP A 956 70.32 39.25 0.94
CA TRP A 956 71.56 39.93 1.30
C TRP A 956 71.31 41.44 1.45
N GLY A 957 71.71 42.02 2.59
CA GLY A 957 71.83 43.47 2.77
C GLY A 957 73.01 44.01 1.96
N GLY A 958 74.13 44.29 2.62
CA GLY A 958 75.44 44.32 1.97
C GLY A 958 76.48 45.27 2.55
N LYS A 959 76.17 46.56 2.73
CA LYS A 959 77.09 47.59 3.31
C LYS A 959 76.33 48.84 3.73
N GLY A 960 75.95 48.83 4.99
CA GLY A 960 75.40 49.94 5.76
C GLY A 960 74.62 49.35 6.92
N ASN A 961 73.55 50.00 7.36
CA ASN A 961 72.70 49.43 8.40
C ASN A 961 71.37 49.06 7.76
N ASP A 962 71.21 47.77 7.48
CA ASP A 962 70.11 47.23 6.70
C ASP A 962 69.00 46.67 7.60
N ALA A 963 67.76 46.70 7.11
CA ALA A 963 66.60 46.09 7.75
C ALA A 963 66.10 44.94 6.88
N LEU A 964 66.27 43.70 7.34
CA LEU A 964 66.01 42.47 6.59
C LEU A 964 64.91 41.67 7.29
N ASP A 965 63.96 41.14 6.52
CA ASP A 965 62.75 40.48 7.06
C ASP A 965 62.29 39.35 6.11
N GLY A 966 62.49 38.09 6.48
CA GLY A 966 62.15 36.92 5.63
C GLY A 966 60.64 36.76 5.41
N ASN A 967 59.87 36.86 6.49
CA ASN A 967 58.42 36.61 6.64
C ASN A 967 58.01 35.14 6.74
N GLY A 968 57.86 34.38 5.65
CA GLY A 968 57.23 33.05 5.69
C GLY A 968 57.88 32.05 4.74
N GLY A 969 58.87 31.30 5.24
CA GLY A 969 59.86 30.66 4.39
C GLY A 969 60.76 29.61 5.05
N LYS A 970 62.00 29.54 4.57
CA LYS A 970 63.13 28.74 5.08
C LYS A 970 64.43 29.40 4.66
N ASP A 971 64.65 30.58 5.22
CA ASP A 971 65.31 31.66 4.53
C ASP A 971 66.82 31.68 4.75
N GLN A 972 67.53 32.38 3.86
CA GLN A 972 68.98 32.50 3.88
C GLN A 972 69.37 33.97 3.91
N ILE A 973 69.32 34.57 5.10
CA ILE A 973 69.45 36.01 5.33
C ILE A 973 70.87 36.35 5.78
N HIS A 974 71.47 37.37 5.15
CA HIS A 974 72.83 37.83 5.45
C HIS A 974 72.87 39.38 5.54
N GLY A 975 73.20 39.94 6.70
CA GLY A 975 73.42 41.39 6.86
C GLY A 975 74.70 41.88 6.15
N GLN A 976 75.82 41.23 6.48
CA GLN A 976 77.19 41.40 5.96
C GLN A 976 78.06 42.49 6.60
N GLN A 977 77.74 43.78 6.49
CA GLN A 977 78.64 44.86 6.93
C GLN A 977 77.91 46.12 7.44
N GLY A 978 77.54 46.10 8.71
CA GLY A 978 77.21 47.27 9.52
C GLY A 978 76.40 46.87 10.75
N ILE A 979 75.46 47.73 11.17
CA ILE A 979 74.61 47.45 12.34
C ILE A 979 73.24 47.08 11.80
N ASP A 980 73.05 45.80 11.51
CA ASP A 980 71.88 45.30 10.80
C ASP A 980 70.75 44.90 11.76
N THR A 981 69.51 44.94 11.27
CA THR A 981 68.32 44.49 11.98
C THR A 981 67.65 43.40 11.16
N ILE A 982 67.72 42.16 11.63
CA ILE A 982 67.29 40.98 10.89
C ILE A 982 66.13 40.29 11.61
N THR A 983 65.07 40.00 10.87
CA THR A 983 64.02 39.05 11.23
C THR A 983 64.06 37.88 10.25
N GLY A 984 63.98 36.64 10.74
CA GLY A 984 63.64 35.48 9.92
C GLY A 984 62.15 35.49 9.60
N GLY A 985 61.36 34.74 10.37
CA GLY A 985 59.90 34.76 10.28
C GLY A 985 59.23 33.50 10.79
N ASP A 986 58.37 32.90 9.96
CA ASP A 986 57.76 31.58 10.17
C ASP A 986 58.47 30.56 9.25
N GLY A 987 59.43 29.79 9.77
CA GLY A 987 60.27 28.88 8.96
C GLY A 987 61.43 28.24 9.74
N ASP A 988 62.12 27.23 9.20
CA ASP A 988 63.42 26.82 9.78
C ASP A 988 64.55 27.56 9.02
N ASP A 989 65.02 28.66 9.58
CA ASP A 989 65.80 29.69 8.90
C ASP A 989 67.33 29.57 9.10
N LYS A 990 68.09 30.27 8.26
CA LYS A 990 69.54 30.37 8.31
C LYS A 990 69.98 31.83 8.24
N ILE A 991 70.39 32.36 9.37
CA ILE A 991 70.70 33.79 9.52
C ILE A 991 72.19 34.00 9.81
N TRP A 992 72.80 34.88 9.03
CA TRP A 992 74.10 35.46 9.29
C TRP A 992 73.96 36.96 9.55
N GLY A 993 74.48 37.45 10.68
CA GLY A 993 74.69 38.88 10.91
C GLY A 993 75.80 39.42 9.98
N GLY A 994 76.94 39.81 10.55
CA GLY A 994 78.13 39.99 9.75
C GLY A 994 79.34 40.59 10.46
N GLN A 995 79.36 41.92 10.53
CA GLN A 995 80.45 42.75 11.05
C GLN A 995 79.89 44.07 11.57
N ASP A 996 80.31 44.46 12.77
CA ASP A 996 79.66 45.46 13.63
C ASP A 996 78.39 44.88 14.32
N ASN A 997 77.77 45.64 15.23
CA ASN A 997 76.84 45.12 16.24
C ASN A 997 75.41 44.88 15.71
N ASP A 998 75.01 43.63 15.53
CA ASP A 998 73.72 43.28 14.92
C ASP A 998 72.58 43.11 15.94
N THR A 999 71.34 43.17 15.43
CA THR A 999 70.12 42.77 16.13
C THR A 999 69.36 41.74 15.30
N ILE A 1000 69.22 40.52 15.82
CA ILE A 1000 68.62 39.38 15.11
C ILE A 1000 67.43 38.84 15.92
N ASN A 1001 66.34 38.50 15.24
CA ASN A 1001 65.20 37.76 15.78
C ASN A 1001 64.85 36.63 14.80
N ALA A 1002 65.09 35.37 15.14
CA ALA A 1002 64.92 34.26 14.20
C ALA A 1002 63.44 34.03 13.87
N GLY A 1003 62.59 33.74 14.86
CA GLY A 1003 61.13 33.78 14.71
C GLY A 1003 60.39 32.57 15.26
N THR A 1004 59.79 31.75 14.37
CA THR A 1004 59.13 30.49 14.74
C THR A 1004 59.62 29.38 13.82
N GLY A 1005 60.39 28.43 14.37
CA GLY A 1005 61.35 27.67 13.58
C GLY A 1005 62.29 26.80 14.39
N ASN A 1006 63.11 25.99 13.73
CA ASN A 1006 64.28 25.34 14.33
C ASN A 1006 65.52 25.98 13.71
N ASP A 1007 65.85 27.17 14.18
CA ASP A 1007 66.61 28.15 13.42
C ASP A 1007 68.12 28.00 13.59
N ARG A 1008 68.87 28.50 12.62
CA ARG A 1008 70.32 28.49 12.63
C ARG A 1008 70.91 29.89 12.50
N VAL A 1009 71.16 30.52 13.64
CA VAL A 1009 71.73 31.86 13.73
C VAL A 1009 73.25 31.81 13.93
N ASN A 1010 73.95 32.69 13.23
CA ASN A 1010 75.38 32.93 13.39
C ASN A 1010 75.67 34.44 13.25
N ALA A 1011 75.81 35.16 14.37
CA ALA A 1011 75.93 36.64 14.36
C ALA A 1011 77.33 37.12 13.88
N ASN A 1012 78.39 36.38 14.21
CA ASN A 1012 79.79 36.50 13.76
C ASN A 1012 80.67 37.51 14.52
N GLN A 1013 80.48 38.82 14.35
CA GLN A 1013 81.47 39.86 14.74
C GLN A 1013 80.85 41.22 15.10
N GLY A 1014 80.07 41.29 16.18
CA GLY A 1014 79.70 42.53 16.86
C GLY A 1014 79.56 42.31 18.37
N GLU A 1015 79.04 43.30 19.11
CA GLU A 1015 78.40 43.01 20.42
C GLU A 1015 76.90 42.82 20.14
N ASP A 1016 76.53 41.58 19.83
CA ASP A 1016 75.33 41.23 19.08
C ASP A 1016 74.13 40.91 19.99
N ASN A 1017 72.91 41.18 19.52
CA ASN A 1017 71.67 40.94 20.25
C ASN A 1017 70.82 39.95 19.46
N VAL A 1018 70.70 38.71 19.93
CA VAL A 1018 69.96 37.64 19.24
C VAL A 1018 68.77 37.20 20.08
N ILE A 1019 67.61 37.11 19.44
CA ILE A 1019 66.47 36.31 19.86
C ILE A 1019 66.38 35.12 18.89
N GLY A 1020 66.23 33.90 19.43
CA GLY A 1020 65.80 32.74 18.66
C GLY A 1020 64.31 32.84 18.36
N GLY A 1021 63.49 32.13 19.13
CA GLY A 1021 62.06 32.37 19.25
C GLY A 1021 61.28 31.15 19.71
N ASP A 1022 60.40 30.63 18.85
CA ASP A 1022 59.56 29.45 19.11
C ASP A 1022 60.05 28.21 18.32
N GLY A 1023 61.00 27.47 18.90
CA GLY A 1023 61.40 26.11 18.49
C GLY A 1023 62.86 25.79 18.87
N ASN A 1024 63.43 24.69 18.37
CA ASN A 1024 64.70 24.15 18.87
C ASN A 1024 65.92 24.71 18.10
N ASP A 1025 66.50 25.79 18.61
CA ASP A 1025 67.43 26.64 17.88
C ASP A 1025 68.91 26.26 18.03
N TRP A 1026 69.71 26.64 17.03
CA TRP A 1026 71.17 26.62 17.05
C TRP A 1026 71.71 28.03 16.87
N ILE A 1027 72.24 28.62 17.95
CA ILE A 1027 72.71 30.01 17.97
C ILE A 1027 74.22 30.05 18.24
N ASN A 1028 74.98 30.61 17.30
CA ASN A 1028 76.37 30.98 17.47
C ASN A 1028 76.49 32.51 17.54
N ALA A 1029 76.96 33.04 18.67
CA ALA A 1029 77.13 34.47 18.86
C ALA A 1029 78.37 34.96 18.09
N GLY A 1030 79.58 34.71 18.62
CA GLY A 1030 80.81 34.77 17.83
C GLY A 1030 81.95 35.54 18.50
N ILE A 1031 82.08 36.82 18.19
CA ILE A 1031 83.21 37.65 18.61
C ILE A 1031 82.78 39.09 19.00
N GLY A 1032 82.06 39.18 20.11
CA GLY A 1032 82.00 40.38 20.96
C GLY A 1032 81.29 40.04 22.26
N ASN A 1033 80.77 41.04 22.98
CA ASN A 1033 80.12 40.82 24.29
C ASN A 1033 78.61 40.65 24.11
N ASP A 1034 78.18 39.44 23.84
CA ASP A 1034 76.89 39.22 23.17
C ASP A 1034 75.72 39.02 24.15
N VAL A 1035 74.49 39.16 23.66
CA VAL A 1035 73.24 38.98 24.41
C VAL A 1035 72.32 38.06 23.60
N ILE A 1036 72.11 36.84 24.09
CA ILE A 1036 71.34 35.79 23.41
C ILE A 1036 70.15 35.38 24.29
N ASN A 1037 68.95 35.41 23.74
CA ASN A 1037 67.74 34.80 24.31
C ASN A 1037 67.26 33.73 23.33
N ALA A 1038 67.29 32.45 23.68
CA ALA A 1038 66.91 31.39 22.73
C ALA A 1038 65.37 31.30 22.62
N GLY A 1039 64.66 30.89 23.67
CA GLY A 1039 63.22 31.14 23.79
C GLY A 1039 62.39 29.94 24.26
N LEU A 1040 61.67 29.31 23.33
CA LEU A 1040 60.76 28.19 23.59
C LEU A 1040 61.15 26.92 22.79
N GLY A 1041 62.27 26.28 23.10
CA GLY A 1041 62.64 24.96 22.58
C GLY A 1041 63.81 24.33 23.34
N ASP A 1042 64.22 23.12 22.94
CA ASP A 1042 65.44 22.49 23.52
C ASP A 1042 66.70 23.01 22.79
N ASP A 1043 67.27 24.11 23.29
CA ASP A 1043 68.13 24.99 22.49
C ASP A 1043 69.64 24.71 22.61
N LYS A 1044 70.42 25.21 21.63
CA LYS A 1044 71.88 25.08 21.55
C LYS A 1044 72.57 26.43 21.33
N ILE A 1045 73.13 27.00 22.40
CA ILE A 1045 73.77 28.32 22.38
C ILE A 1045 75.30 28.21 22.50
N PHE A 1046 76.04 28.97 21.69
CA PHE A 1046 77.51 29.11 21.73
C PHE A 1046 77.93 30.59 21.75
N GLY A 1047 78.40 31.11 22.90
CA GLY A 1047 78.88 32.50 23.04
C GLY A 1047 80.24 32.76 22.37
N MET A 1048 81.10 31.74 22.32
CA MET A 1048 82.43 31.73 21.69
C MET A 1048 83.49 32.64 22.34
N GLN A 1049 83.44 33.98 22.18
CA GLN A 1049 84.58 34.84 22.56
C GLN A 1049 84.25 36.28 23.02
N GLY A 1050 83.46 36.43 24.09
CA GLY A 1050 83.30 37.73 24.75
C GLY A 1050 83.17 37.70 26.27
N ASN A 1051 82.08 38.28 26.78
CA ASN A 1051 81.67 38.29 28.17
C ASN A 1051 80.14 38.24 28.15
N ASP A 1052 79.63 37.07 27.77
CA ASP A 1052 78.36 36.98 27.04
C ASP A 1052 77.19 36.72 27.99
N ASN A 1053 75.98 37.14 27.61
CA ASN A 1053 74.78 36.98 28.42
C ASN A 1053 73.84 36.03 27.67
N LEU A 1054 73.92 34.75 28.02
CA LEU A 1054 73.24 33.65 27.34
C LEU A 1054 72.06 33.19 28.19
N PHE A 1055 70.86 33.29 27.65
CA PHE A 1055 69.59 32.88 28.26
C PHE A 1055 68.94 31.82 27.37
N GLY A 1056 68.76 30.60 27.87
CA GLY A 1056 67.97 29.57 27.18
C GLY A 1056 66.46 29.86 27.26
N GLU A 1057 66.00 30.21 28.45
CA GLU A 1057 64.59 30.37 28.84
C GLU A 1057 63.84 29.04 29.04
N ALA A 1058 63.27 28.37 28.03
CA ALA A 1058 62.24 27.35 28.29
C ALA A 1058 62.28 26.03 27.49
N GLY A 1059 63.39 25.29 27.55
CA GLY A 1059 63.46 23.85 27.21
C GLY A 1059 64.54 23.09 27.98
N ASP A 1060 64.95 21.90 27.53
CA ASP A 1060 66.06 21.14 28.16
C ASP A 1060 67.42 21.55 27.51
N ASP A 1061 67.92 22.74 27.87
CA ASP A 1061 68.88 23.51 27.06
C ASP A 1061 70.36 23.07 27.13
N ILE A 1062 71.15 23.45 26.10
CA ILE A 1062 72.60 23.25 26.03
C ILE A 1062 73.31 24.58 25.75
N ILE A 1063 73.97 25.14 26.78
CA ILE A 1063 74.56 26.49 26.71
C ILE A 1063 76.08 26.43 26.90
N HIS A 1064 76.83 26.85 25.89
CA HIS A 1064 78.29 26.94 25.89
C HIS A 1064 78.75 28.40 25.93
N GLY A 1065 79.41 28.81 27.02
CA GLY A 1065 79.93 30.19 27.18
C GLY A 1065 81.06 30.48 26.20
N GLY A 1066 82.29 30.10 26.54
CA GLY A 1066 83.41 30.13 25.60
C GLY A 1066 84.67 30.68 26.23
N GLN A 1067 85.01 31.93 25.91
CA GLN A 1067 86.23 32.61 26.35
C GLN A 1067 85.97 34.00 26.98
N GLY A 1068 85.51 34.04 28.23
CA GLY A 1068 85.58 35.25 29.03
C GLY A 1068 85.00 35.22 30.44
N ASN A 1069 83.93 35.96 30.69
CA ASN A 1069 83.34 36.12 32.02
C ASN A 1069 81.82 36.14 31.90
N ASP A 1070 81.30 34.99 31.47
CA ASP A 1070 80.00 34.85 30.84
C ASP A 1070 78.89 34.68 31.90
N LEU A 1071 77.69 35.15 31.62
CA LEU A 1071 76.46 34.86 32.35
C LEU A 1071 75.68 33.80 31.56
N LEU A 1072 75.58 32.59 32.11
CA LEU A 1072 74.75 31.52 31.58
C LEU A 1072 73.52 31.36 32.49
N ASN A 1073 72.34 31.55 31.92
CA ASN A 1073 71.06 31.20 32.50
C ASN A 1073 70.43 30.12 31.61
N GLY A 1074 70.13 28.94 32.15
CA GLY A 1074 69.23 28.01 31.49
C GLY A 1074 67.82 28.58 31.57
N GLY A 1075 67.03 28.03 32.48
CA GLY A 1075 65.80 28.65 32.95
C GLY A 1075 64.92 27.67 33.70
N PRO A 1076 63.59 27.73 33.51
CA PRO A 1076 62.71 26.62 33.83
C PRO A 1076 62.84 25.44 32.84
N ASN A 1077 63.80 24.53 33.06
CA ASN A 1077 63.65 23.05 32.94
C ASN A 1077 64.93 22.30 33.41
N ASN A 1078 65.65 21.54 32.56
CA ASN A 1078 66.77 20.67 32.98
C ASN A 1078 68.05 20.89 32.15
N ASP A 1079 68.84 21.90 32.55
CA ASP A 1079 69.78 22.56 31.63
C ASP A 1079 71.25 22.16 31.77
N GLN A 1080 71.97 22.22 30.65
CA GLN A 1080 73.35 21.78 30.48
C GLN A 1080 74.30 22.95 30.13
N CYS A 1081 74.56 23.78 31.13
CA CYS A 1081 75.42 24.96 31.01
C CYS A 1081 76.93 24.65 31.21
N ASN A 1082 77.77 25.05 30.26
CA ASN A 1082 79.23 24.91 30.28
C ASN A 1082 79.96 26.18 29.81
N GLY A 1083 80.39 27.01 30.76
CA GLY A 1083 81.10 28.26 30.49
C GLY A 1083 82.53 28.15 29.90
N ALA A 1084 83.14 26.96 29.86
CA ALA A 1084 84.51 26.75 29.37
C ALA A 1084 85.61 27.60 30.05
N GLN A 1085 86.07 28.73 29.46
CA GLN A 1085 87.26 29.48 29.89
C GLN A 1085 86.95 30.85 30.52
N GLY A 1086 86.92 30.91 31.86
CA GLY A 1086 87.13 32.16 32.61
C GLY A 1086 86.36 32.27 33.93
N THR A 1087 85.71 33.39 34.20
CA THR A 1087 85.08 33.70 35.52
C THR A 1087 83.55 33.83 35.43
N ASN A 1088 82.89 32.71 35.18
CA ASN A 1088 81.51 32.73 34.70
C ASN A 1088 80.47 32.60 35.82
N THR A 1089 79.31 33.18 35.58
CA THR A 1089 78.13 33.14 36.45
C THR A 1089 77.11 32.18 35.87
N PHE A 1090 76.56 31.30 36.72
CA PHE A 1090 75.53 30.34 36.33
C PHE A 1090 74.27 30.61 37.16
N VAL A 1091 73.13 30.66 36.48
CA VAL A 1091 71.79 30.74 37.06
C VAL A 1091 70.98 29.57 36.50
N ASP A 1092 70.24 28.89 37.36
CA ASP A 1092 69.29 27.81 37.02
C ASP A 1092 69.79 26.84 35.92
N CYS A 1093 70.80 26.03 36.29
CA CYS A 1093 71.34 24.94 35.45
C CYS A 1093 71.68 23.70 36.31
N GLU A 1094 71.10 22.52 36.07
CA GLU A 1094 71.41 21.31 36.84
C GLU A 1094 72.80 20.70 36.57
N SER A 1095 73.28 20.73 35.32
CA SER A 1095 74.35 19.84 34.87
C SER A 1095 75.69 20.53 34.62
N GLN A 1096 76.41 20.88 35.70
CA GLN A 1096 77.79 21.42 35.66
C GLN A 1096 78.87 20.36 35.31
N LYS A 1097 78.69 19.60 34.21
CA LYS A 1097 79.67 18.61 33.75
C LYS A 1097 80.62 19.20 32.71
N PRO A 1098 81.92 18.83 32.71
CA PRO A 1098 82.76 19.05 31.55
C PRO A 1098 82.31 18.13 30.41
N MET A 1099 81.46 18.65 29.53
CA MET A 1099 81.32 18.11 28.18
C MET A 1099 82.68 18.18 27.48
N LYS A 1100 82.95 17.23 26.59
CA LYS A 1100 84.06 17.37 25.66
C LYS A 1100 83.62 18.27 24.51
N GLU A 1101 84.57 18.94 23.89
CA GLU A 1101 84.43 19.36 22.50
C GLU A 1101 84.17 18.10 21.67
N GLU A 1102 82.93 17.93 21.18
CA GLU A 1102 82.66 17.04 20.07
C GLU A 1102 82.85 17.87 18.80
N ASN A 1103 83.93 17.60 18.07
CA ASN A 1103 84.16 18.19 16.76
C ASN A 1103 83.13 17.60 15.78
N GLU A 1104 81.96 18.21 15.72
CA GLU A 1104 81.17 18.20 14.49
C GLU A 1104 81.88 19.17 13.53
N GLU A 1105 82.69 18.59 12.64
CA GLU A 1105 83.32 19.32 11.54
C GLU A 1105 82.22 19.94 10.66
N ALA A 1106 82.44 21.14 10.14
CA ALA A 1106 81.43 21.83 9.35
C ALA A 1106 81.04 20.99 8.13
N GLU A 1107 79.73 20.82 7.92
CA GLU A 1107 79.18 20.49 6.60
C GLU A 1107 79.34 21.73 5.68
N GLU A 1108 80.58 21.95 5.22
CA GLU A 1108 80.85 22.66 3.99
C GLU A 1108 80.28 21.83 2.83
N GLU A 1109 79.01 22.02 2.51
CA GLU A 1109 78.48 21.60 1.21
C GLU A 1109 79.09 22.47 0.12
N GLU A 1110 80.30 22.08 -0.33
CA GLU A 1110 80.80 22.44 -1.66
C GLU A 1110 79.82 21.86 -2.71
N GLU A 1111 78.79 22.64 -3.10
CA GLU A 1111 78.09 22.41 -4.38
C GLU A 1111 79.04 22.71 -5.54
N HIS A 1112 79.93 21.76 -5.78
CA HIS A 1112 80.90 21.81 -6.85
C HIS A 1112 80.17 21.49 -8.18
N GLU A 1113 79.83 22.53 -8.95
CA GLU A 1113 79.19 22.41 -10.27
C GLU A 1113 79.89 21.37 -11.16
N ASP A 1114 79.14 20.45 -11.77
CA ASP A 1114 79.66 19.62 -12.87
C ASP A 1114 78.69 19.46 -14.06
N ASN A 1115 78.51 20.59 -14.76
CA ASN A 1115 78.50 20.74 -16.23
C ASN A 1115 77.92 19.63 -17.13
N ASP A 1116 76.94 20.01 -17.97
CA ASP A 1116 76.91 19.59 -19.38
C ASP A 1116 76.13 20.59 -20.29
N SER A 1117 76.63 21.16 -21.39
CA SER A 1117 77.97 21.70 -21.74
C SER A 1117 77.85 22.60 -23.00
N HIS A 1118 78.99 23.02 -23.57
CA HIS A 1118 79.21 23.84 -24.80
C HIS A 1118 79.18 25.37 -24.57
N GLU A 1119 80.01 26.20 -25.23
CA GLU A 1119 80.98 25.92 -26.32
C GLU A 1119 82.37 26.57 -26.07
N ASN A 1120 83.39 26.12 -26.82
CA ASN A 1120 84.80 26.49 -26.68
C ASN A 1120 85.11 27.95 -27.06
N ASP A 1121 86.07 28.58 -26.37
CA ASP A 1121 87.35 28.90 -27.03
C ASP A 1121 88.56 28.90 -26.08
N LYS A 1122 89.76 29.00 -26.66
CA LYS A 1122 91.09 28.90 -26.01
C LYS A 1122 91.59 30.31 -25.64
N ASP A 1123 92.52 30.52 -24.70
CA ASP A 1123 93.88 30.00 -24.82
C ASP A 1123 94.83 30.25 -23.61
N ASN A 1124 95.81 29.37 -23.45
CA ASN A 1124 97.16 29.58 -22.91
C ASN A 1124 97.46 30.28 -21.54
N LYS A 1125 97.91 29.42 -20.60
CA LYS A 1125 99.20 29.48 -19.86
C LYS A 1125 99.42 30.43 -18.65
N ASP A 1126 99.41 29.83 -17.47
CA ASP A 1126 100.64 29.34 -16.79
C ASP A 1126 101.79 30.35 -16.51
N LYS A 1127 101.81 30.94 -15.28
CA LYS A 1127 102.87 30.61 -14.28
C LYS A 1127 102.79 31.29 -12.89
N LYS A 1128 102.81 30.43 -11.87
CA LYS A 1128 103.68 30.44 -10.68
C LYS A 1128 104.25 31.80 -10.20
N LYS A 1129 103.90 32.19 -8.96
CA LYS A 1129 104.77 31.88 -7.80
C LYS A 1129 104.15 32.25 -6.44
N ASN A 1130 104.55 31.45 -5.44
CA ASN A 1130 104.29 31.58 -4.01
C ASN A 1130 102.81 31.49 -3.65
#